data_AF-A0A7J7GPF3-F1
#
_entry.id   AF-A0A7J7GPF3-F1
#
_cell.length_a   1.000
_cell.length_b   1.000
_cell.length_c   1.000
_cell.angle_alpha   90.00
_cell.angle_beta   90.00
_cell.angle_gamma   90.00
#
_symmetry.space_group_name_H-M   'P 1'
#
loop_
_entity.id
_entity.type
_entity.pdbx_description
1 polymer ?
#
loop_
_entity_poly.entity_id
_entity_poly.type
_entity_poly.pdbx_seq_one_letter_code
_entity_poly.pdbx_strand_id
1 'polypeptide(L)'
;MPELRSGARRSKRLGDLQPSPQPIDQVENLALPAQNRTRRRVGGGRGRGGNATVAKGPSAATPVRPSTAGRGRGIRLIDLDPDPPCEGPPEAVAIGAGEPVFNRIEVVADREIAMEGGSADKMLGVEEETNTNPVPDKVQVGNSPVYKIERKLGKGGFGQVYVGRRVTGGSGRTGPDALEVAVKFEHRNSKGCNYGPPYEWQVYNTLNGCYGIPWVHYKGRQGDFYILVMDMLGPSLWDVWNSLGQSMSPNMVACIAVEAISILEKLHLKGFVHGDVKPENFLLGQPGSADEKKLYLIDLGLASKWKDASSGQHVEYDQRPDIFRGTIRYASVHAHLGRTGSRRDDLESLAYTLIFLIKGRLPWQGYQGDNKSFLVSKKKMGTSPELMCCFCPAPFKQFLESVTNMKFDEEPNYAKLISFFESLIEPCTSLRPIRIDGALKVGQKRGRLLINLEEDEQPKKKIRLGSPATQWISVYNARRPMKQRYHYNVADSRLRQHVEKGNEDGLYISCVASATNLWAVIMDAGTGFCSQVYELSAVFLHKDWIMEQWEKNYYISSIAGAVNGSSLVVMSKGTPYTQQSYKVSESFPFKWINKKWKEGFHVTSMTTAGNRWGVVMSRNSGYSEQVVELDFLYPSEGIHRRWENGFRITSMAATADQAAFILSVPKRKMMDETQETLRTSAFPSTHVKTSRGLTSDQKKIQASHTFHSVTIWHFLVEEVKNTLEISTRELICSLKESSLESKKRRRKKKKKRREKKKKDWRGQHPPGRRRRRRIAGQR
;
A
#
# COMPACT_ATOMS: atom_id res chain seq x y z
N MET A 1 13.95 -3.35 33.20
CA MET A 1 14.34 -3.23 34.62
C MET A 1 15.59 -4.05 34.82
N PRO A 2 16.60 -3.49 35.50
CA PRO A 2 16.63 -3.58 36.95
C PRO A 2 16.62 -2.22 37.66
N GLU A 3 16.43 -2.35 38.96
CA GLU A 3 16.05 -1.46 40.06
C GLU A 3 16.62 -0.03 40.20
N LEU A 4 15.73 0.75 40.84
CA LEU A 4 15.81 2.11 41.36
C LEU A 4 16.97 2.38 42.34
N ARG A 5 17.59 3.55 42.22
CA ARG A 5 18.03 4.35 43.38
C ARG A 5 17.75 5.84 43.17
N SER A 6 16.93 6.37 44.09
CA SER A 6 16.58 7.77 44.29
C SER A 6 17.70 8.54 44.99
N GLY A 7 17.89 9.80 44.60
CA GLY A 7 18.75 10.74 45.34
C GLY A 7 18.48 12.19 44.93
N ALA A 8 17.49 12.82 45.56
CA ALA A 8 17.23 14.25 45.46
C ALA A 8 17.88 14.99 46.64
N ARG A 9 18.62 16.07 46.39
CA ARG A 9 18.86 17.16 47.37
C ARG A 9 18.92 18.53 46.68
N ARG A 10 18.33 19.49 47.40
CA ARG A 10 17.93 20.87 47.08
C ARG A 10 19.08 21.89 46.97
N SER A 11 18.80 22.99 46.27
CA SER A 11 19.28 24.38 46.50
C SER A 11 18.64 25.29 45.44
N LYS A 12 18.15 26.52 45.59
CA LYS A 12 17.75 27.45 46.68
C LYS A 12 16.92 28.55 45.96
N ARG A 13 15.89 29.12 46.60
CA ARG A 13 15.11 30.29 46.12
C ARG A 13 15.83 31.61 46.44
N LEU A 14 15.58 32.63 45.61
CA LEU A 14 15.44 34.04 46.01
C LEU A 14 14.52 34.75 45.00
N GLY A 15 13.60 35.58 45.49
CA GLY A 15 12.43 36.06 44.76
C GLY A 15 12.33 37.57 44.59
N ASP A 16 11.23 37.92 43.90
CA ASP A 16 10.40 39.13 43.85
C ASP A 16 11.01 40.50 43.51
N LEU A 17 10.45 41.16 42.48
CA LEU A 17 9.42 42.21 42.65
C LEU A 17 8.99 42.79 41.29
N GLN A 18 7.67 42.93 41.13
CA GLN A 18 6.98 43.68 40.08
C GLN A 18 6.98 45.19 40.44
N PRO A 19 6.64 46.10 39.51
CA PRO A 19 5.23 46.53 39.44
C PRO A 19 4.71 46.90 38.04
N SER A 20 3.39 46.93 37.93
CA SER A 20 2.61 47.54 36.83
C SER A 20 2.24 49.00 37.17
N PRO A 21 1.79 49.80 36.17
CA PRO A 21 0.38 50.20 36.19
C PRO A 21 -0.28 50.36 34.78
N GLN A 22 -1.62 50.27 34.74
CA GLN A 22 -2.53 50.70 33.65
C GLN A 22 -3.06 52.14 33.94
N PRO A 23 -4.07 52.73 33.24
CA PRO A 23 -4.53 52.73 31.81
C PRO A 23 -4.72 54.18 31.27
N ILE A 24 -5.21 54.39 30.02
CA ILE A 24 -6.25 55.38 29.59
C ILE A 24 -6.40 55.44 28.04
N ASP A 25 -7.65 55.68 27.63
CA ASP A 25 -8.33 55.61 26.33
C ASP A 25 -7.98 56.61 25.20
N GLN A 26 -8.19 56.13 23.96
CA GLN A 26 -8.87 56.67 22.75
C GLN A 26 -8.63 58.12 22.24
N VAL A 27 -8.43 58.27 20.92
CA VAL A 27 -9.41 58.84 19.93
C VAL A 27 -8.77 59.10 18.53
N GLU A 28 -9.37 58.49 17.51
CA GLU A 28 -9.62 58.88 16.10
C GLU A 28 -8.55 59.04 14.97
N ASN A 29 -8.75 58.20 13.94
CA ASN A 29 -8.97 58.51 12.50
C ASN A 29 -7.86 59.11 11.62
N LEU A 30 -7.40 58.39 10.58
CA LEU A 30 -7.95 58.42 9.20
C LEU A 30 -7.06 57.65 8.20
N ALA A 31 -7.68 57.32 7.07
CA ALA A 31 -7.34 56.26 6.13
C ALA A 31 -6.17 56.53 5.15
N LEU A 32 -5.56 55.41 4.71
CA LEU A 32 -5.11 54.97 3.36
C LEU A 32 -5.04 56.03 2.21
N PRO A 33 -4.15 55.91 1.19
CA PRO A 33 -3.99 54.65 0.41
C PRO A 33 -2.66 54.35 -0.36
N ALA A 34 -2.55 53.05 -0.70
CA ALA A 34 -2.19 52.38 -1.97
C ALA A 34 -0.98 52.73 -2.89
N GLN A 35 -0.23 51.65 -3.20
CA GLN A 35 0.23 51.13 -4.51
C GLN A 35 0.72 52.09 -5.63
N ASN A 36 1.88 51.81 -6.26
CA ASN A 36 2.04 50.94 -7.45
C ASN A 36 3.40 51.13 -8.18
N ARG A 37 3.96 50.03 -8.72
CA ARG A 37 4.57 49.83 -10.09
C ARG A 37 5.50 50.95 -10.67
N THR A 38 6.66 50.71 -11.32
CA THR A 38 6.91 49.82 -12.48
C THR A 38 8.36 49.97 -13.03
N ARG A 39 8.85 48.89 -13.67
CA ARG A 39 9.67 48.79 -14.92
C ARG A 39 11.10 49.37 -15.06
N ARG A 40 12.05 48.41 -15.20
CA ARG A 40 12.88 48.06 -16.38
C ARG A 40 13.46 49.20 -17.25
N ARG A 41 14.79 49.21 -17.42
CA ARG A 41 15.45 49.14 -18.75
C ARG A 41 16.92 48.73 -18.68
N VAL A 42 17.41 48.39 -19.87
CA VAL A 42 18.50 47.48 -20.27
C VAL A 42 19.73 48.26 -20.75
N GLY A 43 20.91 47.62 -20.68
CA GLY A 43 22.11 47.95 -21.49
C GLY A 43 23.36 47.94 -20.60
N GLY A 44 24.45 47.22 -20.85
CA GLY A 44 24.99 46.64 -22.08
C GLY A 44 26.42 47.15 -22.24
N GLY A 45 27.42 46.27 -22.34
CA GLY A 45 28.73 46.60 -22.94
C GLY A 45 30.00 46.44 -22.11
N ARG A 46 30.66 45.28 -22.31
CA ARG A 46 32.08 45.06 -22.68
C ARG A 46 33.21 45.96 -22.12
N GLY A 47 34.26 45.29 -21.65
CA GLY A 47 35.68 45.68 -21.88
C GLY A 47 36.59 45.41 -20.67
N ARG A 48 37.34 44.30 -20.59
CA ARG A 48 38.70 44.04 -21.11
C ARG A 48 39.83 44.66 -20.25
N GLY A 49 40.80 43.84 -19.85
CA GLY A 49 42.16 44.28 -19.51
C GLY A 49 42.69 43.74 -18.19
N GLY A 50 43.53 42.72 -18.25
CA GLY A 50 44.27 42.19 -17.11
C GLY A 50 45.59 42.92 -16.85
N ASN A 51 46.28 42.51 -15.79
CA ASN A 51 47.73 42.51 -15.75
C ASN A 51 48.23 41.45 -14.77
N ALA A 52 49.27 40.73 -15.20
CA ALA A 52 49.99 39.71 -14.48
C ALA A 52 51.25 40.29 -13.85
N THR A 53 51.71 39.72 -12.73
CA THR A 53 53.14 39.63 -12.40
C THR A 53 53.43 38.35 -11.63
N VAL A 54 54.55 37.75 -11.98
CA VAL A 54 55.02 36.39 -11.68
C VAL A 54 56.22 36.44 -10.72
N ALA A 55 56.46 35.31 -10.04
CA ALA A 55 57.78 34.70 -9.76
C ALA A 55 58.30 34.76 -8.30
N LYS A 56 58.45 33.59 -7.65
CA LYS A 56 59.70 32.80 -7.51
C LYS A 56 59.61 31.77 -6.35
N GLY A 57 59.93 30.51 -6.62
CA GLY A 57 60.54 29.56 -5.65
C GLY A 57 62.08 29.66 -5.70
N PRO A 58 62.90 28.69 -5.22
CA PRO A 58 62.59 27.29 -4.82
C PRO A 58 63.41 26.68 -3.63
N SER A 59 63.17 25.37 -3.38
CA SER A 59 64.15 24.28 -3.10
C SER A 59 64.33 23.68 -1.69
N ALA A 60 64.81 22.43 -1.70
CA ALA A 60 64.65 21.31 -0.76
C ALA A 60 65.89 20.93 0.09
N ALA A 61 65.73 20.08 1.12
CA ALA A 61 66.69 19.05 1.55
C ALA A 61 66.16 18.12 2.69
N THR A 62 66.40 16.81 2.56
CA THR A 62 66.37 15.70 3.57
C THR A 62 67.85 15.39 3.97
N PRO A 63 68.27 14.40 4.80
CA PRO A 63 67.61 13.39 5.68
C PRO A 63 68.24 13.24 7.10
N VAL A 64 67.79 12.30 7.95
CA VAL A 64 68.59 11.40 8.88
C VAL A 64 67.67 10.45 9.69
N ARG A 65 68.11 9.19 9.86
CA ARG A 65 67.71 8.08 10.76
C ARG A 65 69.04 7.50 11.35
N PRO A 66 69.18 6.56 12.36
CA PRO A 66 68.24 5.53 12.86
C PRO A 66 68.36 5.12 14.38
N SER A 67 67.75 3.96 14.73
CA SER A 67 67.93 3.07 15.91
C SER A 67 66.97 3.26 17.11
N THR A 68 66.48 2.27 17.90
CA THR A 68 66.41 0.78 17.85
C THR A 68 65.44 0.31 18.96
N ALA A 69 64.75 -0.82 18.72
CA ALA A 69 64.30 -1.88 19.65
C ALA A 69 63.36 -1.62 20.86
N GLY A 70 62.25 -2.39 20.91
CA GLY A 70 62.02 -3.30 22.05
C GLY A 70 60.65 -3.34 22.76
N ARG A 71 59.98 -4.50 22.62
CA ARG A 71 58.99 -5.17 23.51
C ARG A 71 57.51 -4.77 23.46
N GLY A 72 56.69 -5.77 23.10
CA GLY A 72 55.24 -5.70 23.07
C GLY A 72 54.55 -6.19 24.35
N ARG A 73 53.22 -6.16 24.31
CA ARG A 73 52.26 -6.99 25.06
C ARG A 73 50.95 -6.99 24.27
N GLY A 74 50.44 -8.18 23.95
CA GLY A 74 49.10 -8.38 23.39
C GLY A 74 48.03 -8.44 24.50
N ILE A 75 46.83 -8.90 24.08
CA ILE A 75 45.58 -9.22 24.86
C ILE A 75 44.57 -8.05 24.88
N ARG A 76 43.29 -8.14 24.47
CA ARG A 76 42.41 -9.23 23.97
C ARG A 76 41.20 -8.63 23.22
N LEU A 77 40.69 -9.38 22.25
CA LEU A 77 39.36 -9.30 21.64
C LEU A 77 38.53 -10.48 22.22
N ILE A 78 37.27 -10.29 22.64
CA ILE A 78 36.36 -11.37 23.03
C ILE A 78 34.90 -11.05 22.62
N ASP A 79 34.46 -11.85 21.64
CA ASP A 79 33.27 -12.72 21.51
C ASP A 79 31.82 -12.25 21.29
N LEU A 80 31.28 -12.91 20.25
CA LEU A 80 29.90 -13.33 20.04
C LEU A 80 29.77 -14.78 20.56
N ASP A 81 28.68 -15.10 21.26
CA ASP A 81 28.29 -16.50 21.58
C ASP A 81 27.29 -17.09 20.57
N PRO A 82 27.48 -18.35 20.14
CA PRO A 82 26.51 -19.24 19.48
C PRO A 82 26.06 -20.40 20.40
N ASP A 83 25.11 -21.25 19.95
CA ASP A 83 24.98 -22.71 20.23
C ASP A 83 23.64 -23.30 19.70
N PRO A 84 23.46 -24.63 19.47
CA PRO A 84 24.36 -25.65 18.88
C PRO A 84 23.62 -26.67 17.94
N PRO A 85 24.32 -27.66 17.34
CA PRO A 85 23.75 -29.00 17.12
C PRO A 85 24.68 -30.17 17.55
N CYS A 86 24.13 -31.34 17.90
CA CYS A 86 24.90 -32.57 18.20
C CYS A 86 24.34 -33.83 17.49
N GLU A 87 25.28 -34.67 17.02
CA GLU A 87 25.21 -36.01 16.37
C GLU A 87 25.16 -37.17 17.41
N GLY A 88 24.97 -38.49 17.17
CA GLY A 88 25.12 -39.40 16.00
C GLY A 88 24.51 -40.82 16.26
N PRO A 89 25.15 -41.97 15.90
CA PRO A 89 24.99 -42.83 14.67
C PRO A 89 24.74 -44.36 14.96
N PRO A 90 25.12 -45.39 14.13
CA PRO A 90 24.83 -45.78 12.72
C PRO A 90 24.33 -47.26 12.52
N GLU A 91 23.88 -47.67 11.31
CA GLU A 91 24.18 -48.99 10.67
C GLU A 91 23.68 -49.13 9.20
N ALA A 92 24.38 -49.96 8.40
CA ALA A 92 24.30 -50.16 6.93
C ALA A 92 23.35 -51.33 6.53
N VAL A 93 22.86 -51.57 5.29
CA VAL A 93 23.53 -52.06 4.04
C VAL A 93 22.46 -52.28 2.91
N ALA A 94 22.86 -51.98 1.66
CA ALA A 94 22.54 -52.53 0.30
C ALA A 94 21.12 -52.69 -0.34
N ILE A 95 21.01 -52.08 -1.55
CA ILE A 95 20.65 -52.59 -2.91
C ILE A 95 19.29 -53.30 -3.16
N GLY A 96 18.53 -52.79 -4.14
CA GLY A 96 17.59 -53.61 -4.93
C GLY A 96 16.61 -52.81 -5.80
N ALA A 97 16.71 -52.96 -7.13
CA ALA A 97 15.86 -52.33 -8.15
C ALA A 97 14.45 -52.95 -8.26
N GLY A 98 13.48 -52.19 -8.76
CA GLY A 98 12.21 -52.71 -9.29
C GLY A 98 11.04 -51.72 -9.33
N GLU A 99 10.74 -51.19 -10.51
CA GLU A 99 9.37 -50.84 -10.93
C GLU A 99 8.88 -51.93 -11.92
N PRO A 100 7.59 -52.02 -12.33
CA PRO A 100 6.36 -51.34 -11.88
C PRO A 100 5.20 -52.35 -11.63
N VAL A 101 3.97 -51.90 -11.33
CA VAL A 101 2.69 -52.39 -11.92
C VAL A 101 1.46 -51.69 -11.30
N PHE A 102 0.51 -51.40 -12.20
CA PHE A 102 -0.80 -50.74 -12.06
C PHE A 102 -1.92 -51.59 -11.40
N ASN A 103 -3.04 -50.90 -11.13
CA ASN A 103 -4.41 -51.35 -10.81
C ASN A 103 -4.72 -51.55 -9.30
N ARG A 104 -5.86 -51.16 -8.75
CA ARG A 104 -7.17 -50.80 -9.32
C ARG A 104 -7.98 -50.02 -8.27
N ILE A 105 -8.79 -49.10 -8.77
CA ILE A 105 -9.84 -48.37 -8.06
C ILE A 105 -11.00 -49.31 -7.78
N GLU A 106 -11.51 -49.32 -6.55
CA GLU A 106 -12.92 -49.69 -6.27
C GLU A 106 -13.66 -48.51 -5.64
N VAL A 107 -14.83 -48.28 -6.22
CA VAL A 107 -15.81 -47.26 -5.92
C VAL A 107 -16.81 -47.84 -4.95
N VAL A 108 -17.05 -47.19 -3.81
CA VAL A 108 -18.30 -47.36 -3.06
C VAL A 108 -18.85 -45.98 -2.67
N ALA A 109 -20.11 -45.80 -3.05
CA ALA A 109 -20.82 -44.55 -3.17
C ALA A 109 -21.35 -43.99 -1.84
N ASP A 110 -21.39 -42.66 -1.81
CA ASP A 110 -21.96 -41.78 -0.80
C ASP A 110 -23.44 -42.02 -0.47
N ARG A 111 -23.76 -41.91 0.82
CA ARG A 111 -25.06 -41.43 1.29
C ARG A 111 -24.89 -40.16 2.13
N GLU A 112 -25.67 -39.14 1.75
CA GLU A 112 -25.79 -37.81 2.33
C GLU A 112 -26.09 -37.81 3.85
N ILE A 113 -25.28 -37.10 4.66
CA ILE A 113 -25.67 -36.54 5.97
C ILE A 113 -25.07 -35.12 6.11
N ALA A 114 -25.85 -34.24 6.73
CA ALA A 114 -25.67 -32.80 6.86
C ALA A 114 -24.42 -32.39 7.67
N MET A 115 -23.76 -31.30 7.27
CA MET A 115 -22.75 -30.61 8.08
C MET A 115 -23.45 -29.71 9.11
N GLU A 116 -23.57 -30.23 10.33
CA GLU A 116 -23.51 -29.43 11.55
C GLU A 116 -22.05 -29.18 11.91
N GLY A 117 -21.73 -27.93 12.25
CA GLY A 117 -20.51 -27.59 12.96
C GLY A 117 -20.73 -27.70 14.46
N GLY A 118 -20.03 -28.63 15.09
CA GLY A 118 -19.75 -28.71 16.53
C GLY A 118 -18.33 -29.23 16.66
N SER A 119 -17.38 -28.42 17.12
CA SER A 119 -16.94 -28.37 18.52
C SER A 119 -16.60 -29.76 19.06
N ALA A 120 -15.29 -30.04 19.14
CA ALA A 120 -14.79 -31.23 19.82
C ALA A 120 -14.73 -30.95 21.33
N ASP A 121 -15.60 -31.60 22.09
CA ASP A 121 -15.53 -31.67 23.54
C ASP A 121 -14.28 -32.47 23.98
N LYS A 122 -13.38 -31.80 24.69
CA LYS A 122 -12.58 -32.39 25.76
C LYS A 122 -13.25 -31.96 27.07
N MET A 123 -13.81 -32.89 27.82
CA MET A 123 -14.38 -32.63 29.13
C MET A 123 -13.30 -32.60 30.23
N LEU A 124 -13.46 -31.59 31.11
CA LEU A 124 -12.95 -31.45 32.48
C LEU A 124 -11.50 -30.97 32.66
N GLY A 125 -11.35 -29.66 32.45
CA GLY A 125 -10.46 -28.77 33.19
C GLY A 125 -11.00 -27.36 33.01
N VAL A 126 -11.45 -26.72 34.09
CA VAL A 126 -11.88 -25.30 34.07
C VAL A 126 -10.65 -24.47 33.76
N GLU A 127 -10.46 -24.11 32.50
CA GLU A 127 -9.50 -23.07 32.10
C GLU A 127 -10.30 -21.84 31.67
N GLU A 128 -10.27 -20.84 32.54
CA GLU A 128 -10.93 -19.54 32.40
C GLU A 128 -10.63 -18.86 31.05
N GLU A 129 -11.65 -18.17 30.53
CA GLU A 129 -11.52 -17.17 29.48
C GLU A 129 -10.42 -16.15 29.87
N THR A 130 -9.25 -16.28 29.25
CA THR A 130 -8.13 -15.39 29.52
C THR A 130 -8.35 -14.01 28.90
N ASN A 131 -8.87 -13.13 29.76
CA ASN A 131 -8.54 -11.70 29.91
C ASN A 131 -9.15 -10.70 28.90
N THR A 132 -10.48 -10.58 28.88
CA THR A 132 -11.11 -9.27 28.62
C THR A 132 -11.48 -8.64 29.95
N ASN A 133 -10.82 -7.53 30.32
CA ASN A 133 -11.22 -6.73 31.48
C ASN A 133 -12.73 -6.46 31.40
N PRO A 134 -13.50 -6.81 32.44
CA PRO A 134 -14.95 -6.66 32.41
C PRO A 134 -15.30 -5.18 32.21
N VAL A 135 -16.19 -4.92 31.25
CA VAL A 135 -16.75 -3.57 31.05
C VAL A 135 -17.66 -3.24 32.24
N PRO A 136 -17.71 -1.97 32.68
CA PRO A 136 -18.54 -1.59 33.83
C PRO A 136 -20.03 -1.74 33.53
N ASP A 137 -20.81 -2.22 34.50
CA ASP A 137 -22.27 -2.40 34.37
C ASP A 137 -23.05 -1.09 34.21
N LYS A 138 -22.48 0.01 34.71
CA LYS A 138 -23.04 1.36 34.60
C LYS A 138 -21.96 2.34 34.17
N VAL A 139 -22.33 3.23 33.27
CA VAL A 139 -21.46 4.28 32.75
C VAL A 139 -22.04 5.66 33.03
N GLN A 140 -21.17 6.56 33.48
CA GLN A 140 -21.43 7.98 33.55
C GLN A 140 -20.13 8.73 33.23
N VAL A 141 -20.15 9.57 32.19
CA VAL A 141 -18.97 10.30 31.72
C VAL A 141 -19.27 11.79 31.56
N GLY A 142 -18.44 12.64 32.18
CA GLY A 142 -18.70 14.08 32.23
C GLY A 142 -20.09 14.36 32.80
N ASN A 143 -20.89 15.16 32.08
CA ASN A 143 -22.25 15.52 32.47
C ASN A 143 -23.31 14.58 31.86
N SER A 144 -22.93 13.37 31.44
CA SER A 144 -23.88 12.43 30.87
C SER A 144 -24.87 11.91 31.92
N PRO A 145 -26.06 11.46 31.49
CA PRO A 145 -26.88 10.56 32.28
C PRO A 145 -26.12 9.28 32.66
N VAL A 146 -26.65 8.56 33.64
CA VAL A 146 -26.20 7.19 33.95
C VAL A 146 -26.82 6.24 32.93
N TYR A 147 -25.98 5.45 32.26
CA TYR A 147 -26.39 4.40 31.33
C TYR A 147 -26.08 3.04 31.93
N LYS A 148 -27.08 2.16 32.01
CA LYS A 148 -26.90 0.74 32.29
C LYS A 148 -26.43 0.05 31.01
N ILE A 149 -25.33 -0.69 31.08
CA ILE A 149 -24.80 -1.43 29.95
C ILE A 149 -25.57 -2.75 29.82
N GLU A 150 -26.06 -3.01 28.61
CA GLU A 150 -26.84 -4.20 28.29
C GLU A 150 -26.06 -5.08 27.31
N ARG A 151 -26.73 -5.62 26.29
CA ARG A 151 -26.13 -6.53 25.31
C ARG A 151 -25.02 -5.87 24.50
N LYS A 152 -24.02 -6.66 24.16
CA LYS A 152 -22.96 -6.30 23.22
C LYS A 152 -23.52 -6.16 21.80
N LEU A 153 -23.14 -5.08 21.12
CA LEU A 153 -23.47 -4.81 19.71
C LEU A 153 -22.38 -5.34 18.77
N GLY A 154 -21.12 -5.20 19.16
CA GLY A 154 -20.01 -5.63 18.33
C GLY A 154 -18.64 -5.52 19.02
N LYS A 155 -17.63 -6.13 18.41
CA LYS A 155 -16.22 -5.99 18.78
C LYS A 155 -15.44 -5.63 17.52
N GLY A 156 -14.78 -4.47 17.55
CA GLY A 156 -13.89 -4.01 16.49
C GLY A 156 -12.43 -4.24 16.83
N GLY A 157 -11.53 -3.80 15.95
CA GLY A 157 -10.08 -3.88 16.17
C GLY A 157 -9.56 -2.99 17.30
N PHE A 158 -10.31 -1.93 17.65
CA PHE A 158 -9.91 -0.92 18.63
C PHE A 158 -10.68 -1.00 19.97
N GLY A 159 -11.88 -1.60 19.97
CA GLY A 159 -12.75 -1.62 21.15
C GLY A 159 -14.01 -2.48 21.01
N GLN A 160 -14.89 -2.33 22.00
CA GLN A 160 -16.15 -3.07 22.11
C GLN A 160 -17.32 -2.09 22.18
N VAL A 161 -18.43 -2.40 21.54
CA VAL A 161 -19.62 -1.54 21.50
C VAL A 161 -20.79 -2.28 22.14
N TYR A 162 -21.54 -1.60 23.00
CA TYR A 162 -22.68 -2.13 23.75
C TYR A 162 -23.89 -1.20 23.64
N VAL A 163 -25.07 -1.75 23.91
CA VAL A 163 -26.25 -0.95 24.18
C VAL A 163 -26.13 -0.33 25.57
N GLY A 164 -26.30 0.98 25.67
CA GLY A 164 -26.50 1.68 26.93
C GLY A 164 -27.96 2.11 27.06
N ARG A 165 -28.66 1.66 28.10
CA ARG A 165 -30.00 2.11 28.45
C ARG A 165 -29.92 3.18 29.53
N ARG A 166 -30.49 4.35 29.28
CA ARG A 166 -30.52 5.43 30.26
C ARG A 166 -31.33 5.01 31.49
N VAL A 167 -30.80 5.27 32.69
CA VAL A 167 -31.42 4.84 33.96
C VAL A 167 -32.52 5.83 34.41
N THR A 168 -32.32 7.13 34.22
CA THR A 168 -33.26 8.17 34.63
C THR A 168 -33.54 9.17 33.50
N GLY A 169 -34.82 9.45 33.26
CA GLY A 169 -35.28 10.35 32.21
C GLY A 169 -35.02 9.82 30.79
N GLY A 170 -35.32 10.65 29.79
CA GLY A 170 -35.20 10.29 28.38
C GLY A 170 -36.47 9.65 27.83
N SER A 171 -37.14 10.35 26.91
CA SER A 171 -38.24 9.79 26.11
C SER A 171 -37.92 9.78 24.62
N GLY A 172 -36.76 10.32 24.23
CA GLY A 172 -36.31 10.35 22.85
C GLY A 172 -35.92 8.96 22.32
N ARG A 173 -36.08 8.76 21.01
CA ARG A 173 -35.51 7.61 20.30
C ARG A 173 -34.09 7.87 19.78
N THR A 174 -33.73 9.14 19.59
CA THR A 174 -32.45 9.60 19.04
C THR A 174 -31.97 10.85 19.76
N GLY A 175 -30.69 11.20 19.61
CA GLY A 175 -30.12 12.39 20.21
C GLY A 175 -29.72 12.26 21.69
N PRO A 176 -29.34 13.37 22.35
CA PRO A 176 -28.78 13.34 23.70
C PRO A 176 -29.78 12.93 24.79
N ASP A 177 -31.09 12.99 24.51
CA ASP A 177 -32.17 12.55 25.40
C ASP A 177 -32.67 11.12 25.08
N ALA A 178 -31.95 10.38 24.22
CA ALA A 178 -32.35 9.03 23.82
C ALA A 178 -32.36 8.05 25.01
N LEU A 179 -33.38 7.18 25.03
CA LEU A 179 -33.47 6.09 26.01
C LEU A 179 -32.38 5.03 25.79
N GLU A 180 -32.06 4.74 24.54
CA GLU A 180 -31.02 3.79 24.13
C GLU A 180 -29.94 4.49 23.30
N VAL A 181 -28.69 4.23 23.64
CA VAL A 181 -27.48 4.76 22.99
C VAL A 181 -26.51 3.63 22.68
N ALA A 182 -25.60 3.87 21.73
CA ALA A 182 -24.44 3.00 21.54
C ALA A 182 -23.29 3.51 22.41
N VAL A 183 -22.70 2.62 23.20
CA VAL A 183 -21.57 2.94 24.10
C VAL A 183 -20.35 2.14 23.66
N LYS A 184 -19.33 2.83 23.16
CA LYS A 184 -18.06 2.25 22.72
C LYS A 184 -17.02 2.37 23.83
N PHE A 185 -16.37 1.26 24.16
CA PHE A 185 -15.30 1.14 25.14
C PHE A 185 -13.98 0.78 24.47
N GLU A 186 -12.94 1.53 24.79
CA GLU A 186 -11.56 1.25 24.40
C GLU A 186 -10.67 1.24 25.64
N HIS A 187 -9.98 0.13 25.87
CA HIS A 187 -9.12 -0.01 27.04
C HIS A 187 -7.88 0.88 26.88
N ARG A 188 -7.34 1.43 27.98
CA ARG A 188 -6.15 2.30 27.94
C ARG A 188 -4.90 1.63 27.36
N ASN A 189 -4.81 0.32 27.49
CA ASN A 189 -3.71 -0.48 26.93
C ASN A 189 -3.98 -0.94 25.48
N SER A 190 -5.12 -0.54 24.89
CA SER A 190 -5.41 -0.83 23.48
C SER A 190 -4.45 -0.08 22.55
N LYS A 191 -4.20 -0.66 21.38
CA LYS A 191 -3.41 -0.01 20.32
C LYS A 191 -4.04 1.34 19.97
N GLY A 192 -3.23 2.39 19.97
CA GLY A 192 -3.69 3.77 19.70
C GLY A 192 -4.06 4.58 20.95
N CYS A 193 -4.05 3.98 22.14
CA CYS A 193 -4.35 4.66 23.42
C CYS A 193 -3.12 5.00 24.28
N ASN A 194 -1.91 4.63 23.81
CA ASN A 194 -0.66 4.77 24.59
C ASN A 194 -0.31 6.22 24.97
N TYR A 195 -0.85 7.20 24.24
CA TYR A 195 -0.54 8.63 24.42
C TYR A 195 -1.76 9.47 24.84
N GLY A 196 -2.85 8.82 25.27
CA GLY A 196 -4.08 9.50 25.67
C GLY A 196 -5.33 8.89 25.02
N PRO A 197 -6.43 9.67 24.94
CA PRO A 197 -7.66 9.22 24.28
C PRO A 197 -7.43 8.82 22.81
N PRO A 198 -8.24 7.89 22.27
CA PRO A 198 -8.15 7.48 20.87
C PRO A 198 -8.22 8.68 19.90
N TYR A 199 -7.44 8.62 18.81
CA TYR A 199 -7.45 9.66 17.77
C TYR A 199 -8.86 9.91 17.20
N GLU A 200 -9.69 8.86 17.16
CA GLU A 200 -11.10 8.91 16.75
C GLU A 200 -11.89 10.04 17.45
N TRP A 201 -11.59 10.34 18.71
CA TRP A 201 -12.25 11.41 19.47
C TRP A 201 -12.01 12.80 18.90
N GLN A 202 -10.82 13.02 18.33
CA GLN A 202 -10.46 14.28 17.69
C GLN A 202 -11.14 14.41 16.32
N VAL A 203 -11.32 13.28 15.63
CA VAL A 203 -12.04 13.24 14.36
C VAL A 203 -13.52 13.59 14.59
N TYR A 204 -14.18 12.96 15.57
CA TYR A 204 -15.57 13.29 15.92
C TYR A 204 -15.77 14.74 16.39
N ASN A 205 -14.79 15.37 17.03
CA ASN A 205 -14.87 16.81 17.35
C ASN A 205 -15.08 17.68 16.11
N THR A 206 -14.52 17.28 14.97
CA THR A 206 -14.64 18.04 13.72
C THR A 206 -15.85 17.60 12.89
N LEU A 207 -16.25 16.33 13.02
CA LEU A 207 -17.27 15.69 12.20
C LEU A 207 -18.65 15.56 12.85
N ASN A 208 -18.81 15.82 14.15
CA ASN A 208 -20.15 15.85 14.75
C ASN A 208 -21.05 16.84 13.99
N GLY A 209 -22.26 16.40 13.63
CA GLY A 209 -23.18 17.16 12.77
C GLY A 209 -22.87 17.10 11.27
N CYS A 210 -21.81 16.38 10.86
CA CYS A 210 -21.57 16.07 9.45
C CYS A 210 -22.64 15.09 8.93
N TYR A 211 -23.08 15.31 7.69
CA TYR A 211 -24.08 14.46 7.07
C TYR A 211 -23.61 12.99 6.99
N GLY A 212 -24.48 12.07 7.41
CA GLY A 212 -24.20 10.63 7.39
C GLY A 212 -23.18 10.16 8.42
N ILE A 213 -22.80 10.98 9.40
CA ILE A 213 -21.98 10.58 10.55
C ILE A 213 -22.87 10.60 11.80
N PRO A 214 -22.90 9.55 12.63
CA PRO A 214 -23.69 9.56 13.87
C PRO A 214 -23.18 10.61 14.86
N TRP A 215 -24.06 11.14 15.70
CA TRP A 215 -23.66 12.06 16.74
C TRP A 215 -22.98 11.33 17.90
N VAL A 216 -21.86 11.88 18.35
CA VAL A 216 -21.29 11.60 19.67
C VAL A 216 -21.89 12.61 20.66
N HIS A 217 -22.66 12.13 21.63
CA HIS A 217 -23.30 12.97 22.65
C HIS A 217 -22.35 13.26 23.81
N TYR A 218 -21.66 12.22 24.29
CA TYR A 218 -20.75 12.31 25.42
C TYR A 218 -19.49 11.50 25.17
N LYS A 219 -18.40 11.93 25.78
CA LYS A 219 -17.14 11.18 25.80
C LYS A 219 -16.41 11.45 27.09
N GLY A 220 -15.70 10.45 27.59
CA GLY A 220 -14.93 10.58 28.81
C GLY A 220 -14.28 9.27 29.21
N ARG A 221 -13.63 9.30 30.37
CA ARG A 221 -12.93 8.14 30.90
C ARG A 221 -13.64 7.69 32.17
N GLN A 222 -13.81 6.37 32.30
CA GLN A 222 -14.27 5.75 33.54
C GLN A 222 -13.44 4.48 33.78
N GLY A 223 -12.76 4.42 34.92
CA GLY A 223 -11.76 3.39 35.18
C GLY A 223 -10.68 3.35 34.09
N ASP A 224 -10.41 2.16 33.56
CA ASP A 224 -9.41 1.93 32.51
C ASP A 224 -9.97 1.99 31.08
N PHE A 225 -11.16 2.54 30.90
CA PHE A 225 -11.79 2.67 29.59
C PHE A 225 -11.96 4.13 29.16
N TYR A 226 -11.57 4.40 27.92
CA TYR A 226 -12.07 5.53 27.14
C TYR A 226 -13.44 5.15 26.58
N ILE A 227 -14.42 6.03 26.77
CA ILE A 227 -15.82 5.77 26.45
C ILE A 227 -16.37 6.85 25.52
N LEU A 228 -17.05 6.41 24.45
CA LEU A 228 -17.90 7.25 23.60
C LEU A 228 -19.36 6.82 23.76
N VAL A 229 -20.24 7.79 23.98
CA VAL A 229 -21.69 7.63 23.95
C VAL A 229 -22.23 8.31 22.71
N MET A 230 -22.87 7.56 21.82
CA MET A 230 -23.28 8.01 20.50
C MET A 230 -24.68 7.49 20.10
N ASP A 231 -25.22 8.04 19.02
CA ASP A 231 -26.50 7.63 18.46
C ASP A 231 -26.56 6.09 18.31
N MET A 232 -27.66 5.50 18.75
CA MET A 232 -27.96 4.10 18.46
C MET A 232 -28.47 3.99 17.02
N LEU A 233 -27.84 3.14 16.20
CA LEU A 233 -28.19 2.90 14.80
C LEU A 233 -28.83 1.51 14.59
N GLY A 234 -29.32 1.28 13.37
CA GLY A 234 -29.88 0.02 12.91
C GLY A 234 -28.82 -0.96 12.37
N PRO A 235 -29.24 -1.96 11.56
CA PRO A 235 -28.33 -2.98 11.03
C PRO A 235 -27.29 -2.42 10.07
N SER A 236 -26.11 -3.04 10.02
CA SER A 236 -25.10 -2.74 9.01
C SER A 236 -25.49 -3.27 7.63
N LEU A 237 -24.88 -2.76 6.56
CA LEU A 237 -25.06 -3.33 5.22
C LEU A 237 -24.61 -4.80 5.16
N TRP A 238 -23.64 -5.19 5.99
CA TRP A 238 -23.25 -6.60 6.15
C TRP A 238 -24.39 -7.46 6.71
N ASP A 239 -25.09 -6.98 7.73
CA ASP A 239 -26.23 -7.69 8.33
C ASP A 239 -27.39 -7.81 7.34
N VAL A 240 -27.70 -6.70 6.65
CA VAL A 240 -28.72 -6.68 5.60
C VAL A 240 -28.36 -7.65 4.47
N TRP A 241 -27.11 -7.64 4.01
CA TRP A 241 -26.64 -8.54 2.96
C TRP A 241 -26.76 -10.01 3.34
N ASN A 242 -26.43 -10.37 4.58
CA ASN A 242 -26.63 -11.73 5.09
C ASN A 242 -28.12 -12.11 5.18
N SER A 243 -28.97 -11.19 5.64
CA SER A 243 -30.41 -11.43 5.74
C SER A 243 -31.08 -11.67 4.38
N LEU A 244 -30.54 -11.06 3.31
CA LEU A 244 -31.01 -11.20 1.92
C LEU A 244 -30.45 -12.44 1.20
N GLY A 245 -29.72 -13.31 1.92
CA GLY A 245 -29.12 -14.51 1.32
C GLY A 245 -27.86 -14.23 0.52
N GLN A 246 -27.06 -13.26 0.96
CA GLN A 246 -25.70 -13.00 0.47
C GLN A 246 -25.62 -12.42 -0.96
N SER A 247 -26.63 -11.65 -1.35
CA SER A 247 -26.64 -10.86 -2.58
C SER A 247 -27.70 -9.75 -2.49
N MET A 248 -27.38 -8.56 -3.00
CA MET A 248 -28.30 -7.44 -3.13
C MET A 248 -28.61 -7.15 -4.60
N SER A 249 -29.80 -6.61 -4.87
CA SER A 249 -30.16 -6.20 -6.24
C SER A 249 -29.34 -4.98 -6.67
N PRO A 250 -29.03 -4.85 -7.98
CA PRO A 250 -28.27 -3.69 -8.46
C PRO A 250 -28.94 -2.34 -8.15
N ASN A 251 -30.26 -2.26 -8.18
CA ASN A 251 -31.00 -1.02 -7.85
C ASN A 251 -30.80 -0.61 -6.38
N MET A 252 -30.80 -1.59 -5.46
CA MET A 252 -30.53 -1.32 -4.04
C MET A 252 -29.08 -0.86 -3.86
N VAL A 253 -28.12 -1.55 -4.49
CA VAL A 253 -26.70 -1.19 -4.41
C VAL A 253 -26.42 0.16 -5.08
N ALA A 254 -27.16 0.54 -6.12
CA ALA A 254 -27.09 1.87 -6.72
C ALA A 254 -27.55 2.96 -5.74
N CYS A 255 -28.63 2.76 -4.99
CA CYS A 255 -29.05 3.70 -3.95
C CYS A 255 -27.98 3.82 -2.84
N ILE A 256 -27.38 2.69 -2.44
CA ILE A 256 -26.26 2.68 -1.49
C ILE A 256 -25.07 3.47 -2.05
N ALA A 257 -24.72 3.29 -3.33
CA ALA A 257 -23.61 3.97 -3.97
C ALA A 257 -23.80 5.50 -3.93
N VAL A 258 -24.96 5.98 -4.36
CA VAL A 258 -25.30 7.41 -4.42
C VAL A 258 -25.21 8.06 -3.03
N GLU A 259 -25.77 7.40 -2.02
CA GLU A 259 -25.75 7.91 -0.65
C GLU A 259 -24.35 7.84 -0.03
N ALA A 260 -23.63 6.71 -0.18
CA ALA A 260 -22.28 6.54 0.34
C ALA A 260 -21.28 7.53 -0.28
N ILE A 261 -21.37 7.80 -1.58
CA ILE A 261 -20.54 8.83 -2.24
C ILE A 261 -20.81 10.20 -1.62
N SER A 262 -22.07 10.52 -1.31
CA SER A 262 -22.45 11.79 -0.69
C SER A 262 -21.92 11.93 0.73
N ILE A 263 -21.93 10.85 1.52
CA ILE A 263 -21.35 10.80 2.88
C ILE A 263 -19.83 11.00 2.81
N LEU A 264 -19.15 10.27 1.91
CA LEU A 264 -17.71 10.40 1.70
C LEU A 264 -17.34 11.82 1.22
N GLU A 265 -18.12 12.43 0.33
CA GLU A 265 -17.91 13.84 -0.07
C GLU A 265 -17.91 14.77 1.16
N LYS A 266 -18.90 14.64 2.06
CA LYS A 266 -18.96 15.51 3.25
C LYS A 266 -17.80 15.27 4.22
N LEU A 267 -17.39 14.01 4.38
CA LEU A 267 -16.19 13.64 5.14
C LEU A 267 -14.93 14.27 4.53
N HIS A 268 -14.75 14.11 3.23
CA HIS A 268 -13.61 14.65 2.49
C HIS A 268 -13.57 16.18 2.55
N LEU A 269 -14.71 16.87 2.43
CA LEU A 269 -14.79 18.33 2.55
C LEU A 269 -14.26 18.83 3.90
N LYS A 270 -14.50 18.08 4.98
CA LYS A 270 -13.98 18.34 6.33
C LYS A 270 -12.49 18.01 6.52
N GLY A 271 -11.83 17.50 5.47
CA GLY A 271 -10.38 17.26 5.44
C GLY A 271 -9.94 15.87 5.87
N PHE A 272 -10.88 14.93 6.01
CA PHE A 272 -10.60 13.56 6.44
C PHE A 272 -10.90 12.55 5.34
N VAL A 273 -10.11 11.49 5.29
CA VAL A 273 -10.43 10.22 4.63
C VAL A 273 -10.74 9.19 5.71
N HIS A 274 -11.64 8.26 5.42
CA HIS A 274 -12.08 7.23 6.34
C HIS A 274 -11.04 6.12 6.50
N GLY A 275 -10.50 5.60 5.39
CA GLY A 275 -9.46 4.57 5.39
C GLY A 275 -9.91 3.14 5.72
N ASP A 276 -11.22 2.89 5.89
CA ASP A 276 -11.77 1.54 6.15
C ASP A 276 -13.21 1.38 5.67
N VAL A 277 -13.45 1.79 4.42
CA VAL A 277 -14.75 1.70 3.76
C VAL A 277 -15.09 0.23 3.48
N LYS A 278 -16.18 -0.26 4.09
CA LYS A 278 -16.65 -1.65 4.01
C LYS A 278 -18.12 -1.80 4.42
N PRO A 279 -18.82 -2.89 4.07
CA PRO A 279 -20.23 -3.09 4.43
C PRO A 279 -20.54 -2.97 5.93
N GLU A 280 -19.60 -3.41 6.78
CA GLU A 280 -19.76 -3.43 8.25
C GLU A 280 -19.79 -2.02 8.86
N ASN A 281 -19.17 -1.03 8.19
CA ASN A 281 -19.08 0.35 8.68
C ASN A 281 -20.19 1.27 8.13
N PHE A 282 -21.05 0.75 7.25
CA PHE A 282 -22.24 1.47 6.79
C PHE A 282 -23.48 0.89 7.47
N LEU A 283 -24.17 1.70 8.28
CA LEU A 283 -25.35 1.30 9.05
C LEU A 283 -26.59 2.07 8.59
N LEU A 284 -27.74 1.43 8.70
CA LEU A 284 -29.03 2.08 8.53
C LEU A 284 -29.45 2.79 9.82
N GLY A 285 -30.39 3.73 9.73
CA GLY A 285 -31.05 4.27 10.91
C GLY A 285 -31.88 3.19 11.63
N GLN A 286 -32.36 3.51 12.84
CA GLN A 286 -33.14 2.56 13.62
C GLN A 286 -34.43 2.15 12.89
N PRO A 287 -34.77 0.84 12.87
CA PRO A 287 -36.05 0.38 12.32
C PRO A 287 -37.26 1.08 12.94
N GLY A 288 -38.24 1.46 12.12
CA GLY A 288 -39.44 2.15 12.59
C GLY A 288 -39.21 3.61 13.02
N SER A 289 -38.05 4.19 12.68
CA SER A 289 -37.80 5.63 12.77
C SER A 289 -37.93 6.30 11.40
N ALA A 290 -38.08 7.63 11.37
CA ALA A 290 -38.09 8.39 10.12
C ALA A 290 -36.78 8.26 9.31
N ASP A 291 -35.70 7.86 9.97
CA ASP A 291 -34.38 7.68 9.38
C ASP A 291 -34.05 6.19 9.10
N GLU A 292 -35.00 5.26 9.19
CA GLU A 292 -34.74 3.82 9.01
C GLU A 292 -34.07 3.46 7.68
N LYS A 293 -34.33 4.24 6.62
CA LYS A 293 -33.73 4.06 5.28
C LYS A 293 -32.50 4.94 5.05
N LYS A 294 -32.08 5.74 6.03
CA LYS A 294 -30.92 6.64 5.93
C LYS A 294 -29.64 5.87 6.24
N LEU A 295 -28.59 6.14 5.46
CA LEU A 295 -27.29 5.51 5.63
C LEU A 295 -26.38 6.37 6.51
N TYR A 296 -25.58 5.71 7.34
CA TYR A 296 -24.59 6.31 8.23
C TYR A 296 -23.26 5.58 8.08
N LEU A 297 -22.16 6.32 8.15
CA LEU A 297 -20.80 5.81 8.16
C LEU A 297 -20.23 5.92 9.58
N ILE A 298 -19.74 4.80 10.12
CA ILE A 298 -19.22 4.68 11.48
C ILE A 298 -17.76 4.22 11.48
N ASP A 299 -17.16 4.18 12.67
CA ASP A 299 -15.80 3.69 12.94
C ASP A 299 -14.70 4.52 12.26
N LEU A 300 -14.41 5.67 12.87
CA LEU A 300 -13.41 6.62 12.39
C LEU A 300 -12.02 6.35 13.00
N GLY A 301 -11.80 5.16 13.55
CA GLY A 301 -10.53 4.78 14.20
C GLY A 301 -9.32 4.75 13.25
N LEU A 302 -9.57 4.56 11.95
CA LEU A 302 -8.54 4.60 10.89
C LEU A 302 -8.57 5.89 10.06
N ALA A 303 -9.44 6.85 10.40
CA ALA A 303 -9.54 8.09 9.66
C ALA A 303 -8.24 8.87 9.75
N SER A 304 -7.88 9.56 8.67
CA SER A 304 -6.66 10.37 8.59
C SER A 304 -6.91 11.65 7.81
N LYS A 305 -6.08 12.66 8.01
CA LYS A 305 -6.19 13.92 7.27
C LYS A 305 -5.59 13.75 5.87
N TRP A 306 -6.31 14.21 4.85
CA TRP A 306 -5.79 14.29 3.47
C TRP A 306 -5.39 15.72 3.09
N LYS A 307 -5.83 16.73 3.84
CA LYS A 307 -5.35 18.11 3.74
C LYS A 307 -5.03 18.68 5.10
N ASP A 308 -4.08 19.60 5.13
CA ASP A 308 -3.80 20.39 6.30
C ASP A 308 -4.95 21.38 6.58
N ALA A 309 -5.34 21.49 7.85
CA ALA A 309 -6.48 22.30 8.25
C ALA A 309 -6.19 23.81 8.20
N SER A 310 -4.93 24.20 8.36
CA SER A 310 -4.52 25.62 8.44
C SER A 310 -4.25 26.22 7.06
N SER A 311 -3.55 25.48 6.20
CA SER A 311 -3.15 25.92 4.86
C SER A 311 -4.11 25.47 3.76
N GLY A 312 -4.96 24.49 4.04
CA GLY A 312 -5.82 23.85 3.04
C GLY A 312 -5.06 22.98 2.02
N GLN A 313 -3.72 22.88 2.16
CA GLN A 313 -2.87 22.14 1.24
C GLN A 313 -3.03 20.63 1.39
N HIS A 314 -2.90 19.90 0.29
CA HIS A 314 -2.91 18.45 0.31
C HIS A 314 -1.72 17.92 1.16
N VAL A 315 -1.92 16.82 1.89
CA VAL A 315 -0.81 16.17 2.60
C VAL A 315 0.25 15.69 1.61
N GLU A 316 1.50 15.72 2.05
CA GLU A 316 2.61 15.24 1.24
C GLU A 316 2.48 13.74 0.95
N TYR A 317 2.91 13.35 -0.24
CA TYR A 317 2.97 11.95 -0.62
C TYR A 317 4.16 11.26 0.05
N ASP A 318 3.89 10.18 0.78
CA ASP A 318 4.88 9.25 1.30
C ASP A 318 4.46 7.79 1.01
N GLN A 319 5.44 6.88 0.99
CA GLN A 319 5.23 5.43 0.91
C GLN A 319 5.99 4.72 2.02
N ARG A 320 5.27 3.93 2.81
CA ARG A 320 5.79 3.10 3.91
C ARG A 320 5.37 1.65 3.71
N PRO A 321 6.13 0.86 2.93
CA PRO A 321 5.74 -0.50 2.54
C PRO A 321 5.48 -1.49 3.67
N ASP A 322 5.98 -1.22 4.88
CA ASP A 322 5.77 -2.04 6.07
C ASP A 322 4.47 -1.71 6.82
N ILE A 323 3.74 -0.66 6.43
CA ILE A 323 2.53 -0.21 7.09
C ILE A 323 1.33 -0.42 6.17
N PHE A 324 0.46 -1.36 6.54
CA PHE A 324 -0.86 -1.54 5.95
C PHE A 324 -1.95 -1.09 6.94
N ARG A 325 -3.00 -0.44 6.43
CA ARG A 325 -4.20 -0.05 7.20
C ARG A 325 -5.47 -0.40 6.44
N GLY A 326 -6.54 -0.66 7.18
CA GLY A 326 -7.85 -1.01 6.64
C GLY A 326 -8.07 -2.51 6.46
N THR A 327 -9.22 -2.86 5.88
CA THR A 327 -9.62 -4.25 5.66
C THR A 327 -9.10 -4.76 4.31
N ILE A 328 -8.19 -5.76 4.32
CA ILE A 328 -7.54 -6.35 3.11
C ILE A 328 -8.51 -6.57 1.94
N ARG A 329 -9.72 -7.05 2.22
CA ARG A 329 -10.73 -7.35 1.19
C ARG A 329 -11.12 -6.11 0.38
N TYR A 330 -11.28 -4.96 1.03
CA TYR A 330 -11.85 -3.75 0.44
C TYR A 330 -10.84 -2.62 0.26
N ALA A 331 -9.69 -2.65 0.94
CA ALA A 331 -8.68 -1.60 0.85
C ALA A 331 -8.23 -1.33 -0.60
N SER A 332 -7.90 -0.08 -0.93
CA SER A 332 -7.32 0.29 -2.24
C SER A 332 -5.98 -0.42 -2.48
N VAL A 333 -5.52 -0.47 -3.73
CA VAL A 333 -4.15 -0.93 -4.00
C VAL A 333 -3.10 -0.03 -3.37
N HIS A 334 -3.34 1.29 -3.31
CA HIS A 334 -2.38 2.21 -2.71
C HIS A 334 -2.21 1.96 -1.20
N ALA A 335 -3.29 1.59 -0.49
CA ALA A 335 -3.21 1.17 0.90
C ALA A 335 -2.38 -0.11 1.08
N HIS A 336 -2.51 -1.09 0.17
CA HIS A 336 -1.65 -2.29 0.17
C HIS A 336 -0.16 -1.98 -0.04
N LEU A 337 0.12 -0.97 -0.85
CA LEU A 337 1.47 -0.49 -1.12
C LEU A 337 2.01 0.42 0.00
N GLY A 338 1.24 0.67 1.06
CA GLY A 338 1.64 1.54 2.18
C GLY A 338 1.77 3.00 1.79
N ARG A 339 1.11 3.43 0.72
CA ARG A 339 1.07 4.84 0.30
C ARG A 339 0.22 5.66 1.26
N THR A 340 0.52 6.94 1.34
CA THR A 340 -0.31 7.91 2.07
C THR A 340 -1.74 7.85 1.53
N GLY A 341 -2.72 7.73 2.43
CA GLY A 341 -4.14 7.62 2.07
C GLY A 341 -4.70 8.97 1.62
N SER A 342 -5.58 8.93 0.62
CA SER A 342 -6.21 10.09 -0.01
C SER A 342 -7.65 9.77 -0.42
N ARG A 343 -8.37 10.75 -0.96
CA ARG A 343 -9.80 10.63 -1.28
C ARG A 343 -10.09 9.53 -2.32
N ARG A 344 -9.14 9.26 -3.23
CA ARG A 344 -9.28 8.17 -4.21
C ARG A 344 -9.37 6.80 -3.55
N ASP A 345 -8.73 6.64 -2.39
CA ASP A 345 -8.64 5.35 -1.70
C ASP A 345 -10.00 4.94 -1.13
N ASP A 346 -10.71 5.87 -0.50
CA ASP A 346 -12.06 5.62 0.01
C ASP A 346 -13.04 5.27 -1.12
N LEU A 347 -12.91 5.94 -2.27
CA LEU A 347 -13.75 5.70 -3.45
C LEU A 347 -13.44 4.37 -4.15
N GLU A 348 -12.16 3.98 -4.25
CA GLU A 348 -11.75 2.65 -4.73
C GLU A 348 -12.27 1.55 -3.80
N SER A 349 -12.15 1.74 -2.48
CA SER A 349 -12.69 0.82 -1.49
C SER A 349 -14.22 0.73 -1.54
N LEU A 350 -14.91 1.84 -1.82
CA LEU A 350 -16.35 1.84 -2.06
C LEU A 350 -16.69 1.02 -3.31
N ALA A 351 -15.95 1.16 -4.41
CA ALA A 351 -16.20 0.38 -5.63
C ALA A 351 -16.11 -1.13 -5.36
N TYR A 352 -15.09 -1.58 -4.63
CA TYR A 352 -14.95 -2.98 -4.23
C TYR A 352 -16.09 -3.43 -3.30
N THR A 353 -16.51 -2.57 -2.37
CA THR A 353 -17.64 -2.82 -1.48
C THR A 353 -18.95 -3.00 -2.24
N LEU A 354 -19.27 -2.12 -3.19
CA LEU A 354 -20.49 -2.19 -3.99
C LEU A 354 -20.54 -3.46 -4.86
N ILE A 355 -19.43 -3.79 -5.51
CA ILE A 355 -19.32 -5.01 -6.33
C ILE A 355 -19.48 -6.25 -5.46
N PHE A 356 -18.91 -6.24 -4.25
CA PHE A 356 -19.09 -7.32 -3.28
C PHE A 356 -20.56 -7.50 -2.88
N LEU A 357 -21.30 -6.41 -2.60
CA LEU A 357 -22.72 -6.49 -2.22
C LEU A 357 -23.58 -7.15 -3.31
N ILE A 358 -23.25 -6.94 -4.58
CA ILE A 358 -23.93 -7.58 -5.72
C ILE A 358 -23.52 -9.05 -5.87
N LYS A 359 -22.21 -9.30 -6.00
CA LYS A 359 -21.66 -10.61 -6.41
C LYS A 359 -21.47 -11.59 -5.26
N GLY A 360 -21.47 -11.09 -4.03
CA GLY A 360 -21.19 -11.80 -2.80
C GLY A 360 -19.76 -12.28 -2.59
N ARG A 361 -18.89 -12.10 -3.60
CA ARG A 361 -17.47 -12.40 -3.53
C ARG A 361 -16.62 -11.51 -4.43
N LEU A 362 -15.36 -11.33 -4.05
CA LEU A 362 -14.30 -10.67 -4.82
C LEU A 362 -13.24 -11.69 -5.26
N PRO A 363 -12.57 -11.49 -6.41
CA PRO A 363 -11.61 -12.46 -6.98
C PRO A 363 -10.38 -12.77 -6.11
N TRP A 364 -10.09 -11.94 -5.11
CA TRP A 364 -8.93 -12.07 -4.22
C TRP A 364 -9.29 -12.56 -2.81
N GLN A 365 -10.47 -13.17 -2.64
CA GLN A 365 -10.78 -13.89 -1.40
C GLN A 365 -10.12 -15.26 -1.37
N GLY A 366 -9.66 -15.70 -0.20
CA GLY A 366 -9.08 -17.03 0.02
C GLY A 366 -7.59 -17.07 0.33
N TYR A 367 -6.83 -15.99 0.05
CA TYR A 367 -5.41 -15.92 0.40
C TYR A 367 -5.20 -15.92 1.93
N GLN A 368 -4.16 -16.63 2.38
CA GLN A 368 -3.76 -16.79 3.79
C GLN A 368 -2.24 -16.60 3.94
N GLY A 369 -1.76 -16.49 5.18
CA GLY A 369 -0.34 -16.30 5.51
C GLY A 369 0.13 -14.84 5.49
N ASP A 370 1.40 -14.63 5.83
CA ASP A 370 1.99 -13.29 6.02
C ASP A 370 2.08 -12.47 4.73
N ASN A 371 2.17 -13.13 3.57
CA ASN A 371 2.20 -12.50 2.25
C ASN A 371 0.79 -12.23 1.68
N LYS A 372 -0.28 -12.49 2.43
CA LYS A 372 -1.67 -12.32 1.98
C LYS A 372 -1.95 -10.92 1.41
N SER A 373 -1.48 -9.87 2.08
CA SER A 373 -1.69 -8.49 1.64
C SER A 373 -1.07 -8.25 0.25
N PHE A 374 0.15 -8.75 0.04
CA PHE A 374 0.87 -8.66 -1.24
C PHE A 374 0.14 -9.42 -2.35
N LEU A 375 -0.27 -10.67 -2.10
CA LEU A 375 -0.99 -11.50 -3.08
C LEU A 375 -2.33 -10.89 -3.48
N VAL A 376 -3.08 -10.36 -2.50
CA VAL A 376 -4.34 -9.64 -2.75
C VAL A 376 -4.09 -8.38 -3.59
N SER A 377 -3.06 -7.60 -3.26
CA SER A 377 -2.68 -6.41 -4.04
C SER A 377 -2.31 -6.75 -5.48
N LYS A 378 -1.50 -7.80 -5.68
CA LYS A 378 -1.14 -8.31 -7.01
C LYS A 378 -2.39 -8.71 -7.81
N LYS A 379 -3.31 -9.45 -7.17
CA LYS A 379 -4.55 -9.88 -7.81
C LYS A 379 -5.46 -8.70 -8.16
N LYS A 380 -5.55 -7.68 -7.29
CA LYS A 380 -6.28 -6.43 -7.57
C LYS A 380 -5.69 -5.65 -8.74
N MET A 381 -4.36 -5.62 -8.85
CA MET A 381 -3.67 -4.97 -9.97
C MET A 381 -3.91 -5.72 -11.30
N GLY A 382 -3.90 -7.05 -11.30
CA GLY A 382 -4.13 -7.85 -12.51
C GLY A 382 -5.60 -8.05 -12.91
N THR A 383 -6.56 -7.63 -12.08
CA THR A 383 -8.00 -7.79 -12.37
C THR A 383 -8.55 -6.54 -13.05
N SER A 384 -8.92 -6.65 -14.33
CA SER A 384 -9.50 -5.51 -15.06
C SER A 384 -10.92 -5.18 -14.58
N PRO A 385 -11.39 -3.93 -14.78
CA PRO A 385 -12.77 -3.56 -14.50
C PRO A 385 -13.82 -4.43 -15.24
N GLU A 386 -13.53 -4.87 -16.47
CA GLU A 386 -14.39 -5.80 -17.22
C GLU A 386 -14.55 -7.13 -16.48
N LEU A 387 -13.44 -7.72 -16.03
CA LEU A 387 -13.47 -9.00 -15.32
C LEU A 387 -14.16 -8.85 -13.95
N MET A 388 -13.87 -7.75 -13.26
CA MET A 388 -14.47 -7.42 -11.97
C MET A 388 -15.99 -7.29 -12.05
N CYS A 389 -16.45 -6.46 -12.99
CA CYS A 389 -17.85 -6.10 -13.19
C CYS A 389 -18.56 -7.03 -14.19
N CYS A 390 -17.97 -8.18 -14.52
CA CYS A 390 -18.65 -9.18 -15.33
C CYS A 390 -20.00 -9.53 -14.68
N PHE A 391 -21.08 -9.40 -15.47
CA PHE A 391 -22.50 -9.51 -15.07
C PHE A 391 -23.03 -8.43 -14.12
N CYS A 392 -22.30 -7.34 -13.87
CA CYS A 392 -22.80 -6.14 -13.20
C CYS A 392 -23.31 -5.13 -14.24
N PRO A 393 -24.29 -4.28 -13.90
CA PRO A 393 -24.67 -3.16 -14.78
C PRO A 393 -23.51 -2.21 -15.07
N ALA A 394 -23.55 -1.57 -16.24
CA ALA A 394 -22.50 -0.66 -16.72
C ALA A 394 -22.08 0.45 -15.72
N PRO A 395 -22.99 1.07 -14.93
CA PRO A 395 -22.62 2.08 -13.94
C PRO A 395 -21.51 1.65 -12.95
N PHE A 396 -21.52 0.39 -12.50
CA PHE A 396 -20.52 -0.12 -11.56
C PHE A 396 -19.13 -0.23 -12.20
N LYS A 397 -19.09 -0.59 -13.50
CA LYS A 397 -17.85 -0.62 -14.27
C LYS A 397 -17.30 0.79 -14.46
N GLN A 398 -18.14 1.73 -14.90
CA GLN A 398 -17.77 3.14 -15.12
C GLN A 398 -17.26 3.80 -13.84
N PHE A 399 -17.91 3.53 -12.71
CA PHE A 399 -17.46 4.00 -11.40
C PHE A 399 -16.08 3.44 -11.04
N LEU A 400 -15.89 2.11 -11.15
CA LEU A 400 -14.60 1.46 -10.87
C LEU A 400 -13.47 1.99 -11.78
N GLU A 401 -13.74 2.14 -13.07
CA GLU A 401 -12.79 2.71 -14.04
C GLU A 401 -12.41 4.14 -13.69
N SER A 402 -13.38 4.96 -13.26
CA SER A 402 -13.13 6.36 -12.89
C SER A 402 -12.24 6.47 -11.65
N VAL A 403 -12.55 5.71 -10.58
CA VAL A 403 -11.84 5.84 -9.30
C VAL A 403 -10.44 5.22 -9.32
N THR A 404 -10.25 4.14 -10.08
CA THR A 404 -8.93 3.46 -10.19
C THR A 404 -7.91 4.21 -11.04
N ASN A 405 -8.33 5.23 -11.78
CA ASN A 405 -7.47 6.10 -12.60
C ASN A 405 -7.30 7.51 -12.01
N MET A 406 -7.69 7.73 -10.75
CA MET A 406 -7.59 9.02 -10.08
C MET A 406 -6.19 9.26 -9.51
N LYS A 407 -5.65 10.47 -9.67
CA LYS A 407 -4.36 10.84 -9.05
C LYS A 407 -4.49 11.06 -7.54
N PHE A 408 -3.36 11.05 -6.83
CA PHE A 408 -3.31 11.17 -5.38
C PHE A 408 -3.97 12.44 -4.85
N ASP A 409 -3.69 13.59 -5.49
CA ASP A 409 -4.17 14.92 -5.11
C ASP A 409 -5.36 15.40 -5.95
N GLU A 410 -5.89 14.56 -6.84
CA GLU A 410 -7.03 14.91 -7.69
C GLU A 410 -8.29 15.15 -6.83
N GLU A 411 -9.00 16.23 -7.14
CA GLU A 411 -10.31 16.52 -6.55
C GLU A 411 -11.38 15.63 -7.21
N PRO A 412 -12.04 14.72 -6.47
CA PRO A 412 -13.04 13.86 -7.07
C PRO A 412 -14.25 14.66 -7.56
N ASN A 413 -14.70 14.41 -8.79
CA ASN A 413 -15.99 14.94 -9.27
C ASN A 413 -17.14 14.06 -8.76
N TYR A 414 -17.53 14.23 -7.49
CA TYR A 414 -18.57 13.42 -6.84
C TYR A 414 -19.91 13.45 -7.59
N ALA A 415 -20.28 14.60 -8.18
CA ALA A 415 -21.50 14.71 -8.98
C ALA A 415 -21.49 13.79 -10.21
N LYS A 416 -20.36 13.75 -10.95
CA LYS A 416 -20.19 12.82 -12.07
C LYS A 416 -20.25 11.36 -11.60
N LEU A 417 -19.60 11.03 -10.48
CA LEU A 417 -19.60 9.67 -9.93
C LEU A 417 -21.02 9.21 -9.52
N ILE A 418 -21.82 10.11 -8.95
CA ILE A 418 -23.24 9.87 -8.64
C ILE A 418 -24.05 9.66 -9.92
N SER A 419 -23.81 10.47 -10.96
CA SER A 419 -24.60 10.46 -12.19
C SER A 419 -24.59 9.11 -12.92
N PHE A 420 -23.52 8.31 -12.77
CA PHE A 420 -23.46 6.97 -13.35
C PHE A 420 -24.62 6.07 -12.90
N PHE A 421 -25.09 6.24 -11.66
CA PHE A 421 -26.09 5.36 -11.07
C PHE A 421 -27.54 5.81 -11.32
N GLU A 422 -27.77 7.00 -11.86
CA GLU A 422 -29.11 7.59 -12.01
C GLU A 422 -30.09 6.67 -12.75
N SER A 423 -29.63 5.99 -13.81
CA SER A 423 -30.43 5.04 -14.59
C SER A 423 -30.96 3.84 -13.80
N LEU A 424 -30.38 3.54 -12.63
CA LEU A 424 -30.77 2.42 -11.76
C LEU A 424 -31.61 2.85 -10.56
N ILE A 425 -31.81 4.15 -10.36
CA ILE A 425 -32.54 4.71 -9.22
C ILE A 425 -34.04 4.78 -9.56
N GLU A 426 -34.87 4.25 -8.66
CA GLU A 426 -36.32 4.34 -8.74
C GLU A 426 -36.76 5.83 -8.63
N PRO A 427 -37.51 6.38 -9.60
CA PRO A 427 -38.00 7.76 -9.53
C PRO A 427 -38.87 8.02 -8.30
N CYS A 428 -39.69 7.05 -7.89
CA CYS A 428 -40.56 7.17 -6.72
C CYS A 428 -39.77 7.04 -5.41
N THR A 429 -39.69 8.14 -4.63
CA THR A 429 -38.88 8.22 -3.40
C THR A 429 -39.31 7.22 -2.33
N SER A 430 -40.62 6.98 -2.16
CA SER A 430 -41.17 6.07 -1.15
C SER A 430 -40.83 4.60 -1.42
N LEU A 431 -40.66 4.24 -2.69
CA LEU A 431 -40.31 2.88 -3.13
C LEU A 431 -38.81 2.58 -3.04
N ARG A 432 -37.97 3.59 -2.83
CA ARG A 432 -36.51 3.37 -2.71
C ARG A 432 -36.21 2.54 -1.46
N PRO A 433 -35.30 1.54 -1.56
CA PRO A 433 -34.87 0.76 -0.41
C PRO A 433 -33.98 1.57 0.54
N ILE A 434 -33.31 2.61 0.01
CA ILE A 434 -32.39 3.49 0.75
C ILE A 434 -32.71 4.93 0.36
N ARG A 435 -32.69 5.83 1.35
CA ARG A 435 -32.85 7.27 1.15
C ARG A 435 -31.57 7.86 0.56
N ILE A 436 -31.69 8.72 -0.44
CA ILE A 436 -30.56 9.29 -1.20
C ILE A 436 -30.50 10.83 -1.13
N ASP A 437 -30.95 11.38 -0.01
CA ASP A 437 -31.09 12.84 0.17
C ASP A 437 -29.75 13.57 0.16
N GLY A 438 -28.64 12.86 0.42
CA GLY A 438 -27.30 13.40 0.31
C GLY A 438 -27.02 13.91 -1.09
N ALA A 439 -27.44 13.16 -2.11
CA ALA A 439 -27.20 13.45 -3.51
C ALA A 439 -28.02 14.62 -4.06
N LEU A 440 -29.25 14.83 -3.55
CA LEU A 440 -30.11 15.96 -3.96
C LEU A 440 -29.47 17.32 -3.61
N LYS A 441 -28.62 17.37 -2.57
CA LYS A 441 -27.88 18.57 -2.17
C LYS A 441 -26.56 18.78 -2.91
N VAL A 442 -26.05 17.78 -3.63
CA VAL A 442 -24.84 17.88 -4.45
C VAL A 442 -25.11 18.72 -5.71
N GLY A 443 -26.31 18.62 -6.28
CA GLY A 443 -26.72 19.36 -7.49
C GLY A 443 -27.21 20.80 -7.27
N GLN A 444 -27.63 21.18 -6.06
CA GLN A 444 -28.30 22.48 -5.83
C GLN A 444 -27.35 23.65 -5.50
N LYS A 445 -26.10 23.41 -5.08
CA LYS A 445 -25.15 24.48 -4.69
C LYS A 445 -24.13 24.89 -5.76
N ARG A 446 -24.19 24.29 -6.96
CA ARG A 446 -23.50 24.82 -8.14
C ARG A 446 -24.56 24.90 -9.23
N GLY A 447 -24.95 26.14 -9.56
CA GLY A 447 -25.99 26.41 -10.55
C GLY A 447 -25.76 25.56 -11.80
N ARG A 448 -26.88 25.09 -12.36
CA ARG A 448 -27.09 24.41 -13.64
C ARG A 448 -26.04 24.77 -14.70
N LEU A 449 -24.82 24.26 -14.56
CA LEU A 449 -23.87 24.20 -15.65
C LEU A 449 -24.38 23.05 -16.49
N LEU A 450 -24.93 23.40 -17.65
CA LEU A 450 -25.13 22.47 -18.75
C LEU A 450 -23.91 21.55 -18.77
N ILE A 451 -24.13 20.25 -18.55
CA ILE A 451 -23.08 19.27 -18.78
C ILE A 451 -22.86 19.32 -20.29
N ASN A 452 -21.88 20.11 -20.75
CA ASN A 452 -21.33 19.94 -22.07
C ASN A 452 -20.73 18.53 -22.07
N LEU A 453 -21.51 17.59 -22.61
CA LEU A 453 -21.09 16.22 -22.92
C LEU A 453 -20.21 16.17 -24.18
N GLU A 454 -19.75 17.33 -24.66
CA GLU A 454 -18.92 17.44 -25.86
C GLU A 454 -17.52 17.97 -25.51
N GLU A 455 -16.54 17.14 -25.88
CA GLU A 455 -15.13 17.43 -26.16
C GLU A 455 -14.19 17.72 -24.97
N ASP A 456 -13.48 16.67 -24.53
CA ASP A 456 -12.02 16.56 -24.73
C ASP A 456 -11.55 15.12 -24.40
N GLU A 457 -12.06 14.11 -25.13
CA GLU A 457 -11.53 12.74 -25.04
C GLU A 457 -10.29 12.60 -25.93
N GLN A 458 -9.21 13.29 -25.58
CA GLN A 458 -7.93 12.59 -25.70
C GLN A 458 -8.01 11.37 -24.80
N PRO A 459 -7.65 10.16 -25.27
CA PRO A 459 -7.64 8.99 -24.42
C PRO A 459 -6.67 9.26 -23.27
N LYS A 460 -7.22 9.62 -22.09
CA LYS A 460 -6.42 9.77 -20.88
C LYS A 460 -5.70 8.44 -20.72
N LYS A 461 -4.36 8.48 -20.75
CA LYS A 461 -3.54 7.28 -20.54
C LYS A 461 -4.09 6.59 -19.30
N LYS A 462 -4.64 5.39 -19.47
CA LYS A 462 -5.17 4.64 -18.33
C LYS A 462 -4.01 4.45 -17.38
N ILE A 463 -4.10 5.03 -16.18
CA ILE A 463 -3.02 5.04 -15.19
C ILE A 463 -2.63 3.60 -14.80
N ARG A 464 -3.57 2.66 -14.96
CA ARG A 464 -3.45 1.27 -14.53
C ARG A 464 -3.57 0.22 -15.64
N LEU A 465 -3.81 0.62 -16.91
CA LEU A 465 -4.10 -0.31 -18.02
C LEU A 465 -3.34 0.09 -19.30
N GLY A 466 -2.12 -0.40 -19.46
CA GLY A 466 -1.33 -0.39 -20.68
C GLY A 466 -0.96 -1.81 -21.13
N SER A 467 -0.08 -1.91 -22.13
CA SER A 467 0.37 -3.18 -22.71
C SER A 467 1.73 -3.64 -22.16
N PRO A 468 1.92 -4.96 -21.87
CA PRO A 468 3.16 -5.52 -21.36
C PRO A 468 4.33 -5.11 -22.22
N ALA A 469 5.34 -4.52 -21.60
CA ALA A 469 6.61 -4.30 -22.23
C ALA A 469 7.71 -4.54 -21.20
N THR A 470 8.57 -5.52 -21.48
CA THR A 470 9.89 -5.61 -20.89
C THR A 470 10.66 -4.36 -21.28
N GLN A 471 10.71 -3.37 -20.39
CA GLN A 471 11.28 -2.06 -20.67
C GLN A 471 12.60 -1.86 -19.94
N TRP A 472 13.65 -1.53 -20.71
CA TRP A 472 14.82 -0.85 -20.19
C TRP A 472 14.40 0.49 -19.58
N ILE A 473 14.91 0.78 -18.39
CA ILE A 473 14.78 2.09 -17.75
C ILE A 473 16.18 2.68 -17.69
N SER A 474 16.44 3.65 -18.55
CA SER A 474 17.71 4.39 -18.51
C SER A 474 17.53 5.67 -17.74
N VAL A 475 18.44 5.91 -16.80
CA VAL A 475 18.52 7.14 -16.05
C VAL A 475 19.73 7.92 -16.50
N TYR A 476 19.47 9.10 -17.01
CA TYR A 476 20.47 10.04 -17.46
C TYR A 476 20.65 11.08 -16.37
N ASN A 477 21.88 11.24 -15.90
CA ASN A 477 22.25 12.38 -15.09
C ASN A 477 23.09 13.33 -15.96
N ALA A 478 23.12 14.61 -15.64
CA ALA A 478 24.06 15.54 -16.27
C ALA A 478 25.35 15.63 -15.42
N ARG A 479 26.50 15.29 -16.01
CA ARG A 479 27.87 15.45 -15.47
C ARG A 479 28.78 16.28 -16.41
N ARG A 480 30.09 16.25 -16.20
CA ARG A 480 31.10 16.76 -17.15
C ARG A 480 31.42 15.73 -18.24
N PRO A 481 31.91 16.14 -19.43
CA PRO A 481 32.37 15.22 -20.48
C PRO A 481 33.39 14.22 -19.94
N MET A 482 33.18 12.93 -20.22
CA MET A 482 34.10 11.85 -19.87
C MET A 482 34.14 10.77 -20.94
N LYS A 483 35.27 10.04 -21.02
CA LYS A 483 35.39 8.86 -21.88
C LYS A 483 34.52 7.75 -21.32
N GLN A 484 33.59 7.22 -22.14
CA GLN A 484 32.69 6.12 -21.79
C GLN A 484 32.74 5.01 -22.84
N ARG A 485 32.61 3.76 -22.38
CA ARG A 485 32.46 2.57 -23.20
C ARG A 485 31.33 1.73 -22.65
N TYR A 486 30.50 1.20 -23.52
CA TYR A 486 29.40 0.32 -23.14
C TYR A 486 29.38 -0.92 -24.03
N HIS A 487 29.03 -2.04 -23.42
CA HIS A 487 28.76 -3.31 -24.09
C HIS A 487 27.44 -3.85 -23.56
N TYR A 488 26.61 -4.41 -24.43
CA TYR A 488 25.33 -5.02 -24.08
C TYR A 488 25.16 -6.32 -24.87
N ASN A 489 24.25 -7.18 -24.44
CA ASN A 489 24.10 -8.54 -24.94
C ASN A 489 25.41 -9.36 -24.82
N VAL A 490 26.16 -9.11 -23.75
CA VAL A 490 27.43 -9.79 -23.50
C VAL A 490 27.16 -11.14 -22.84
N ALA A 491 27.61 -12.22 -23.45
CA ALA A 491 27.61 -13.55 -22.84
C ALA A 491 28.77 -13.72 -21.86
N ASP A 492 28.62 -14.63 -20.89
CA ASP A 492 29.60 -14.92 -19.84
C ASP A 492 31.03 -15.09 -20.37
N SER A 493 31.20 -15.86 -21.45
CA SER A 493 32.49 -16.15 -22.08
C SER A 493 33.22 -14.91 -22.63
N ARG A 494 32.49 -13.85 -22.94
CA ARG A 494 33.03 -12.62 -23.55
C ARG A 494 33.22 -11.50 -22.53
N LEU A 495 32.70 -11.65 -21.32
CA LEU A 495 32.72 -10.61 -20.30
C LEU A 495 34.16 -10.17 -19.97
N ARG A 496 35.07 -11.14 -19.75
CA ARG A 496 36.49 -10.87 -19.43
C ARG A 496 37.16 -10.03 -20.50
N GLN A 497 37.02 -10.42 -21.78
CA GLN A 497 37.64 -9.70 -22.90
C GLN A 497 37.19 -8.23 -22.97
N HIS A 498 35.92 -7.95 -22.69
CA HIS A 498 35.39 -6.59 -22.70
C HIS A 498 35.93 -5.75 -21.53
N VAL A 499 36.06 -6.34 -20.35
CA VAL A 499 36.59 -5.66 -19.16
C VAL A 499 38.09 -5.39 -19.30
N GLU A 500 38.88 -6.36 -19.74
CA GLU A 500 40.33 -6.19 -19.96
C GLU A 500 40.63 -5.07 -20.94
N LYS A 501 39.93 -5.05 -22.09
CA LYS A 501 40.04 -3.96 -23.07
C LYS A 501 39.61 -2.61 -22.51
N GLY A 502 38.66 -2.58 -21.57
CA GLY A 502 38.27 -1.35 -20.86
C GLY A 502 39.37 -0.85 -19.93
N ASN A 503 39.99 -1.75 -19.18
CA ASN A 503 41.09 -1.46 -18.26
C ASN A 503 42.34 -0.95 -18.99
N GLU A 504 42.70 -1.55 -20.14
CA GLU A 504 43.77 -1.06 -21.03
C GLU A 504 43.54 0.39 -21.47
N ASP A 505 42.28 0.77 -21.62
CA ASP A 505 41.84 2.10 -22.02
C ASP A 505 41.71 3.10 -20.85
N GLY A 506 42.07 2.69 -19.63
CA GLY A 506 41.95 3.48 -18.40
C GLY A 506 40.51 3.69 -17.95
N LEU A 507 39.60 2.76 -18.27
CA LEU A 507 38.19 2.83 -17.91
C LEU A 507 37.86 1.79 -16.84
N TYR A 508 37.12 2.18 -15.80
CA TYR A 508 36.61 1.26 -14.80
C TYR A 508 35.11 1.04 -14.97
N ILE A 509 34.62 -0.15 -14.59
CA ILE A 509 33.19 -0.47 -14.60
C ILE A 509 32.47 0.45 -13.62
N SER A 510 31.49 1.19 -14.11
CA SER A 510 30.66 2.09 -13.31
C SER A 510 29.26 1.55 -13.08
N CYS A 511 28.74 0.73 -14.01
CA CYS A 511 27.44 0.12 -13.90
C CYS A 511 27.41 -1.24 -14.62
N VAL A 512 26.78 -2.21 -13.98
CA VAL A 512 26.41 -3.50 -14.59
C VAL A 512 24.91 -3.70 -14.48
N ALA A 513 24.32 -4.28 -15.51
CA ALA A 513 22.93 -4.71 -15.53
C ALA A 513 22.83 -6.06 -16.24
N SER A 514 21.75 -6.79 -16.00
CA SER A 514 21.48 -8.05 -16.67
C SER A 514 20.08 -8.07 -17.26
N ALA A 515 19.95 -8.69 -18.42
CA ALA A 515 18.71 -8.99 -19.09
C ALA A 515 18.72 -10.47 -19.43
N THR A 516 17.77 -11.24 -18.91
CA THR A 516 17.78 -12.71 -19.00
C THR A 516 19.09 -13.30 -18.46
N ASN A 517 19.99 -13.76 -19.33
CA ASN A 517 21.31 -14.28 -19.01
C ASN A 517 22.42 -13.52 -19.79
N LEU A 518 22.14 -12.28 -20.20
CA LEU A 518 23.06 -11.43 -20.93
C LEU A 518 23.38 -10.17 -20.13
N TRP A 519 24.63 -9.75 -20.18
CA TRP A 519 25.13 -8.63 -19.42
C TRP A 519 25.16 -7.35 -20.24
N ALA A 520 24.89 -6.24 -19.56
CA ALA A 520 25.25 -4.90 -20.00
C ALA A 520 26.27 -4.32 -19.04
N VAL A 521 27.40 -3.84 -19.57
CA VAL A 521 28.52 -3.29 -18.81
C VAL A 521 28.83 -1.90 -19.34
N ILE A 522 28.85 -0.93 -18.43
CA ILE A 522 29.26 0.45 -18.71
C ILE A 522 30.55 0.72 -17.95
N MET A 523 31.53 1.28 -18.65
CA MET A 523 32.83 1.65 -18.12
C MET A 523 33.12 3.12 -18.44
N ASP A 524 33.66 3.85 -17.49
CA ASP A 524 34.00 5.26 -17.67
C ASP A 524 35.28 5.69 -16.94
N ALA A 525 35.84 6.80 -17.40
CA ALA A 525 37.04 7.42 -16.82
C ALA A 525 36.72 8.34 -15.62
N GLY A 526 35.45 8.56 -15.30
CA GLY A 526 34.99 9.53 -14.31
C GLY A 526 34.61 8.93 -12.95
N THR A 527 34.88 7.64 -12.72
CA THR A 527 34.47 6.90 -11.51
C THR A 527 35.21 7.35 -10.24
N GLY A 528 36.46 7.79 -10.39
CA GLY A 528 37.37 8.02 -9.26
C GLY A 528 37.91 6.76 -8.61
N PHE A 529 37.68 5.57 -9.20
CA PHE A 529 38.23 4.32 -8.70
C PHE A 529 39.72 4.21 -9.02
N CYS A 530 40.49 3.55 -8.14
CA CYS A 530 41.92 3.34 -8.31
C CYS A 530 42.31 1.87 -8.55
N SER A 531 41.40 0.95 -8.27
CA SER A 531 41.57 -0.49 -8.50
C SER A 531 40.19 -1.16 -8.47
N GLN A 532 40.00 -2.22 -9.24
CA GLN A 532 38.72 -2.91 -9.34
C GLN A 532 38.94 -4.42 -9.48
N VAL A 533 38.08 -5.19 -8.83
CA VAL A 533 37.96 -6.64 -8.94
C VAL A 533 36.51 -6.98 -9.26
N TYR A 534 36.28 -8.09 -9.95
CA TYR A 534 34.93 -8.55 -10.24
C TYR A 534 34.88 -10.07 -10.22
N GLU A 535 33.69 -10.60 -9.90
CA GLU A 535 33.42 -12.03 -9.94
C GLU A 535 32.09 -12.27 -10.65
N LEU A 536 32.12 -13.16 -11.64
CA LEU A 536 30.94 -13.77 -12.23
C LEU A 536 30.76 -15.13 -11.55
N SER A 537 29.73 -15.24 -10.72
CA SER A 537 29.44 -16.45 -9.92
C SER A 537 28.08 -17.03 -10.28
N ALA A 538 27.98 -18.36 -10.29
CA ALA A 538 26.69 -19.05 -10.37
C ALA A 538 25.87 -18.88 -9.08
N VAL A 539 26.51 -18.51 -7.98
CA VAL A 539 25.86 -18.23 -6.69
C VAL A 539 25.49 -16.76 -6.63
N PHE A 540 24.22 -16.48 -6.34
CA PHE A 540 23.73 -15.11 -6.18
C PHE A 540 24.38 -14.42 -4.98
N LEU A 541 25.18 -13.38 -5.25
CA LEU A 541 25.98 -12.64 -4.25
C LEU A 541 26.84 -13.57 -3.39
N HIS A 542 27.87 -14.16 -4.01
CA HIS A 542 28.80 -15.10 -3.41
C HIS A 542 29.46 -14.53 -2.13
N LYS A 543 29.05 -15.07 -0.97
CA LYS A 543 29.37 -14.51 0.34
C LYS A 543 30.87 -14.51 0.64
N ASP A 544 31.52 -15.66 0.47
CA ASP A 544 32.90 -15.83 0.93
C ASP A 544 33.87 -14.95 0.12
N TRP A 545 33.65 -14.86 -1.20
CA TRP A 545 34.42 -13.95 -2.06
C TRP A 545 34.22 -12.48 -1.67
N ILE A 546 32.97 -12.04 -1.42
CA ILE A 546 32.70 -10.66 -0.99
C ILE A 546 33.41 -10.34 0.33
N MET A 547 33.36 -11.26 1.30
CA MET A 547 34.02 -11.08 2.60
C MET A 547 35.54 -10.94 2.44
N GLU A 548 36.16 -11.82 1.65
CA GLU A 548 37.59 -11.77 1.34
C GLU A 548 37.99 -10.42 0.69
N GLN A 549 37.17 -9.91 -0.24
CA GLN A 549 37.44 -8.63 -0.89
C GLN A 549 37.24 -7.43 0.06
N TRP A 550 36.29 -7.49 1.00
CA TRP A 550 36.13 -6.48 2.04
C TRP A 550 37.36 -6.40 2.95
N GLU A 551 37.96 -7.53 3.34
CA GLU A 551 39.22 -7.56 4.11
C GLU A 551 40.38 -6.89 3.36
N LYS A 552 40.35 -6.94 2.03
CA LYS A 552 41.30 -6.28 1.13
C LYS A 552 40.97 -4.81 0.84
N ASN A 553 39.98 -4.23 1.53
CA ASN A 553 39.46 -2.87 1.37
C ASN A 553 38.85 -2.57 -0.01
N TYR A 554 38.34 -3.58 -0.71
CA TYR A 554 37.46 -3.37 -1.87
C TYR A 554 36.03 -3.23 -1.38
N TYR A 555 35.26 -2.31 -1.95
CA TYR A 555 33.84 -2.13 -1.62
C TYR A 555 32.98 -2.40 -2.84
N ILE A 556 31.81 -3.01 -2.64
CA ILE A 556 30.85 -3.26 -3.72
C ILE A 556 30.45 -1.92 -4.35
N SER A 557 30.69 -1.82 -5.65
CA SER A 557 30.50 -0.61 -6.46
C SER A 557 29.39 -0.77 -7.48
N SER A 558 29.18 -1.98 -8.02
CA SER A 558 28.05 -2.32 -8.87
C SER A 558 27.74 -3.81 -8.76
N ILE A 559 26.45 -4.17 -8.86
CA ILE A 559 25.99 -5.57 -8.86
C ILE A 559 24.89 -5.75 -9.88
N ALA A 560 24.87 -6.92 -10.50
CA ALA A 560 23.78 -7.38 -11.35
C ALA A 560 23.56 -8.88 -11.14
N GLY A 561 22.30 -9.32 -11.15
CA GLY A 561 21.92 -10.72 -11.10
C GLY A 561 21.16 -11.11 -12.35
N ALA A 562 21.37 -12.33 -12.83
CA ALA A 562 20.70 -12.88 -13.99
C ALA A 562 19.54 -13.79 -13.58
N VAL A 563 18.70 -14.14 -14.55
CA VAL A 563 17.50 -14.96 -14.33
C VAL A 563 17.86 -16.39 -13.92
N ASN A 564 18.98 -16.93 -14.42
CA ASN A 564 19.49 -18.26 -14.03
C ASN A 564 20.07 -18.33 -12.60
N GLY A 565 20.03 -17.25 -11.82
CA GLY A 565 20.56 -17.21 -10.45
C GLY A 565 22.02 -16.76 -10.35
N SER A 566 22.74 -16.63 -11.47
CA SER A 566 24.10 -16.10 -11.47
C SER A 566 24.13 -14.62 -11.12
N SER A 567 25.29 -14.13 -10.68
CA SER A 567 25.51 -12.71 -10.41
C SER A 567 26.89 -12.27 -10.82
N LEU A 568 26.96 -11.02 -11.27
CA LEU A 568 28.18 -10.27 -11.50
C LEU A 568 28.32 -9.24 -10.38
N VAL A 569 29.36 -9.40 -9.56
CA VAL A 569 29.69 -8.48 -8.47
C VAL A 569 30.96 -7.74 -8.82
N VAL A 570 30.93 -6.41 -8.73
CA VAL A 570 32.09 -5.54 -9.01
C VAL A 570 32.44 -4.76 -7.76
N MET A 571 33.66 -4.92 -7.25
CA MET A 571 34.17 -4.24 -6.06
C MET A 571 35.37 -3.36 -6.41
N SER A 572 35.39 -2.15 -5.86
CA SER A 572 36.36 -1.10 -6.25
C SER A 572 37.03 -0.48 -5.03
N LYS A 573 38.27 -0.02 -5.20
CA LYS A 573 38.99 0.88 -4.29
C LYS A 573 38.87 2.33 -4.77
N GLY A 574 39.03 3.28 -3.84
CA GLY A 574 38.81 4.71 -4.11
C GLY A 574 37.35 5.13 -3.98
N THR A 575 36.47 4.25 -3.48
CA THR A 575 35.10 4.62 -3.11
C THR A 575 35.10 5.49 -1.86
N PRO A 576 34.11 6.39 -1.68
CA PRO A 576 33.98 7.14 -0.43
C PRO A 576 33.50 6.28 0.75
N TYR A 577 33.14 5.02 0.51
CA TYR A 577 32.53 4.14 1.52
C TYR A 577 33.50 3.77 2.63
N THR A 578 33.01 3.75 3.86
CA THR A 578 33.79 3.35 5.04
C THR A 578 33.36 2.00 5.61
N GLN A 579 32.08 1.66 5.46
CA GLN A 579 31.51 0.39 5.92
C GLN A 579 30.38 -0.02 4.99
N GLN A 580 30.27 -1.33 4.71
CA GLN A 580 29.20 -1.90 3.90
C GLN A 580 28.49 -3.04 4.61
N SER A 581 27.24 -3.24 4.22
CA SER A 581 26.43 -4.39 4.61
C SER A 581 25.51 -4.73 3.45
N TYR A 582 25.33 -6.02 3.16
CA TYR A 582 24.37 -6.45 2.16
C TYR A 582 23.40 -7.48 2.73
N LYS A 583 22.25 -7.62 2.07
CA LYS A 583 21.23 -8.62 2.40
C LYS A 583 20.66 -9.25 1.14
N VAL A 584 20.56 -10.57 1.16
CA VAL A 584 19.77 -11.36 0.22
C VAL A 584 18.44 -11.74 0.87
N SER A 585 17.32 -11.62 0.15
CA SER A 585 15.98 -11.89 0.67
C SER A 585 15.01 -12.28 -0.45
N GLU A 586 14.05 -13.17 -0.18
CA GLU A 586 13.01 -13.55 -1.14
C GLU A 586 11.90 -12.48 -1.28
N SER A 587 11.81 -11.58 -0.31
CA SER A 587 10.93 -10.41 -0.35
C SER A 587 11.74 -9.13 -0.21
N PHE A 588 11.23 -8.01 -0.72
CA PHE A 588 11.92 -6.74 -0.64
C PHE A 588 12.19 -6.37 0.84
N PRO A 589 13.45 -6.23 1.28
CA PRO A 589 13.81 -6.22 2.70
C PRO A 589 13.65 -4.83 3.37
N PHE A 590 12.50 -4.16 3.19
CA PHE A 590 12.29 -2.78 3.66
C PHE A 590 12.54 -2.59 5.17
N LYS A 591 12.09 -3.52 6.02
CA LYS A 591 12.33 -3.44 7.48
C LYS A 591 13.82 -3.39 7.83
N TRP A 592 14.64 -4.14 7.10
CA TRP A 592 16.10 -4.15 7.28
C TRP A 592 16.72 -2.85 6.76
N ILE A 593 16.27 -2.36 5.59
CA ILE A 593 16.69 -1.07 5.03
C ILE A 593 16.39 0.06 6.02
N ASN A 594 15.16 0.12 6.54
CA ASN A 594 14.72 1.14 7.49
C ASN A 594 15.54 1.09 8.81
N LYS A 595 15.86 -0.11 9.31
CA LYS A 595 16.80 -0.26 10.45
C LYS A 595 18.18 0.30 10.11
N LYS A 596 18.71 -0.01 8.93
CA LYS A 596 20.03 0.43 8.47
C LYS A 596 20.13 1.92 8.20
N TRP A 597 19.07 2.56 7.71
CA TRP A 597 18.99 4.03 7.59
C TRP A 597 19.19 4.70 8.95
N LYS A 598 18.57 4.19 10.02
CA LYS A 598 18.76 4.70 11.40
C LYS A 598 20.19 4.51 11.92
N GLU A 599 20.92 3.53 11.39
CA GLU A 599 22.34 3.28 11.68
C GLU A 599 23.29 4.11 10.79
N GLY A 600 22.77 5.00 9.94
CA GLY A 600 23.56 5.88 9.06
C GLY A 600 24.04 5.23 7.75
N PHE A 601 23.55 4.03 7.42
CA PHE A 601 23.80 3.40 6.13
C PHE A 601 22.79 3.89 5.10
N HIS A 602 23.19 3.92 3.83
CA HIS A 602 22.31 4.25 2.71
C HIS A 602 22.41 3.18 1.64
N VAL A 603 21.32 2.86 0.95
CA VAL A 603 21.34 1.93 -0.18
C VAL A 603 22.19 2.53 -1.30
N THR A 604 23.20 1.78 -1.75
CA THR A 604 24.12 2.21 -2.82
C THR A 604 23.99 1.35 -4.06
N SER A 605 23.55 0.10 -3.93
CA SER A 605 23.23 -0.76 -5.07
C SER A 605 22.16 -1.78 -4.71
N MET A 606 21.35 -2.14 -5.69
CA MET A 606 20.34 -3.18 -5.59
C MET A 606 20.38 -4.03 -6.85
N THR A 607 19.98 -5.29 -6.72
CA THR A 607 19.82 -6.20 -7.85
C THR A 607 18.80 -7.27 -7.48
N THR A 608 18.35 -8.04 -8.48
CA THR A 608 17.57 -9.25 -8.30
C THR A 608 18.20 -10.41 -9.07
N ALA A 609 17.88 -11.64 -8.68
CA ALA A 609 18.09 -12.85 -9.47
C ALA A 609 16.90 -13.78 -9.25
N GLY A 610 16.09 -13.95 -10.30
CA GLY A 610 14.76 -14.54 -10.16
C GLY A 610 13.90 -13.72 -9.19
N ASN A 611 13.43 -14.36 -8.11
CA ASN A 611 12.61 -13.73 -7.08
C ASN A 611 13.41 -13.20 -5.87
N ARG A 612 14.73 -13.41 -5.85
CA ARG A 612 15.59 -12.96 -4.74
C ARG A 612 16.07 -11.54 -4.98
N TRP A 613 15.99 -10.73 -3.94
CA TRP A 613 16.51 -9.37 -3.84
C TRP A 613 17.90 -9.39 -3.23
N GLY A 614 18.82 -8.64 -3.80
CA GLY A 614 20.12 -8.29 -3.22
C GLY A 614 20.20 -6.79 -3.00
N VAL A 615 20.38 -6.36 -1.76
CA VAL A 615 20.48 -4.93 -1.41
C VAL A 615 21.80 -4.68 -0.69
N VAL A 616 22.58 -3.71 -1.18
CA VAL A 616 23.84 -3.28 -0.60
C VAL A 616 23.67 -1.87 -0.05
N MET A 617 24.09 -1.69 1.20
CA MET A 617 24.06 -0.40 1.89
C MET A 617 25.45 -0.03 2.37
N SER A 618 25.80 1.25 2.24
CA SER A 618 27.12 1.79 2.57
C SER A 618 27.01 3.00 3.52
N ARG A 619 27.97 3.13 4.43
CA ARG A 619 28.24 4.37 5.16
C ARG A 619 29.11 5.30 4.33
N ASN A 620 28.98 6.60 4.57
CA ASN A 620 29.65 7.66 3.80
C ASN A 620 29.35 7.61 2.28
N SER A 621 28.12 7.26 1.93
CA SER A 621 27.62 7.18 0.55
C SER A 621 27.53 8.53 -0.17
N GLY A 622 27.56 9.64 0.57
CA GLY A 622 27.30 10.97 0.05
C GLY A 622 25.81 11.35 0.00
N TYR A 623 24.90 10.52 0.51
CA TYR A 623 23.46 10.84 0.61
C TYR A 623 23.08 11.37 1.99
N SER A 624 22.16 12.34 2.05
CA SER A 624 21.59 12.87 3.29
C SER A 624 20.27 12.21 3.64
N GLU A 625 19.44 11.94 2.63
CA GLU A 625 18.11 11.34 2.79
C GLU A 625 17.85 10.29 1.71
N GLN A 626 17.07 9.27 2.05
CA GLN A 626 16.65 8.21 1.15
C GLN A 626 15.23 7.76 1.42
N VAL A 627 14.58 7.38 0.34
CA VAL A 627 13.20 6.87 0.30
C VAL A 627 13.08 5.78 -0.76
N VAL A 628 12.04 4.97 -0.64
CA VAL A 628 11.75 3.89 -1.58
C VAL A 628 10.43 4.13 -2.30
N GLU A 629 10.38 3.76 -3.57
CA GLU A 629 9.14 3.46 -4.28
C GLU A 629 9.05 1.99 -4.61
N LEU A 630 8.00 1.33 -4.13
CA LEU A 630 7.64 -0.05 -4.47
C LEU A 630 6.32 -0.05 -5.20
N ASP A 631 6.29 -0.71 -6.36
CA ASP A 631 5.06 -0.89 -7.12
C ASP A 631 5.15 -2.16 -7.98
N PHE A 632 4.01 -2.67 -8.44
CA PHE A 632 3.94 -3.74 -9.43
C PHE A 632 4.26 -3.21 -10.84
N LEU A 633 4.10 -1.89 -11.05
CA LEU A 633 4.39 -1.20 -12.31
C LEU A 633 5.44 -0.09 -12.11
N TYR A 634 5.79 0.63 -13.18
CA TYR A 634 6.64 1.81 -13.07
C TYR A 634 5.94 2.94 -12.27
N PRO A 635 6.44 3.35 -11.09
CA PRO A 635 5.74 4.26 -10.18
C PRO A 635 5.93 5.74 -10.56
N SER A 636 5.47 6.13 -11.75
CA SER A 636 5.67 7.48 -12.30
C SER A 636 5.18 8.61 -11.39
N GLU A 637 3.99 8.48 -10.80
CA GLU A 637 3.39 9.50 -9.94
C GLU A 637 4.33 9.87 -8.78
N GLY A 638 4.80 8.89 -8.02
CA GLY A 638 5.58 9.18 -6.83
C GLY A 638 7.07 9.38 -7.09
N ILE A 639 7.60 8.95 -8.25
CA ILE A 639 8.91 9.42 -8.75
C ILE A 639 8.85 10.93 -9.01
N HIS A 640 7.86 11.41 -9.78
CA HIS A 640 7.76 12.83 -10.14
C HIS A 640 7.59 13.73 -8.91
N ARG A 641 6.71 13.36 -7.98
CA ARG A 641 6.52 14.12 -6.72
C ARG A 641 7.81 14.22 -5.90
N ARG A 642 8.63 13.17 -5.92
CA ARG A 642 9.91 13.19 -5.20
C ARG A 642 10.99 13.98 -5.92
N TRP A 643 10.97 14.04 -7.26
CA TRP A 643 11.85 14.92 -8.01
C TRP A 643 11.62 16.40 -7.69
N GLU A 644 10.35 16.79 -7.51
CA GLU A 644 9.96 18.15 -7.06
C GLU A 644 10.54 18.47 -5.68
N ASN A 645 10.67 17.47 -4.81
CA ASN A 645 11.26 17.56 -3.47
C ASN A 645 12.79 17.34 -3.45
N GLY A 646 13.46 17.36 -4.61
CA GLY A 646 14.92 17.29 -4.71
C GLY A 646 15.52 15.88 -4.63
N PHE A 647 14.70 14.83 -4.56
CA PHE A 647 15.19 13.46 -4.65
C PHE A 647 15.58 13.11 -6.09
N ARG A 648 16.48 12.14 -6.25
CA ARG A 648 16.88 11.57 -7.53
C ARG A 648 16.96 10.06 -7.43
N ILE A 649 16.61 9.33 -8.50
CA ILE A 649 16.75 7.87 -8.55
C ILE A 649 18.24 7.53 -8.51
N THR A 650 18.64 6.71 -7.53
CA THR A 650 20.05 6.32 -7.34
C THR A 650 20.28 4.83 -7.40
N SER A 651 19.24 4.02 -7.18
CA SER A 651 19.33 2.57 -7.34
C SER A 651 17.96 1.99 -7.64
N MET A 652 17.91 0.89 -8.38
CA MET A 652 16.66 0.22 -8.72
C MET A 652 16.90 -1.25 -9.00
N ALA A 653 15.89 -2.05 -8.70
CA ALA A 653 15.87 -3.49 -8.89
C ALA A 653 14.42 -3.93 -9.08
N ALA A 654 14.18 -5.00 -9.85
CA ALA A 654 12.83 -5.52 -10.05
C ALA A 654 12.83 -7.03 -10.13
N THR A 655 11.81 -7.65 -9.55
CA THR A 655 11.43 -9.04 -9.87
C THR A 655 10.34 -9.00 -10.96
N ALA A 656 9.87 -10.18 -11.40
CA ALA A 656 8.71 -10.24 -12.28
C ALA A 656 7.45 -9.59 -11.67
N ASP A 657 7.38 -9.53 -10.33
CA ASP A 657 6.18 -9.09 -9.61
C ASP A 657 6.26 -7.66 -9.07
N GLN A 658 7.45 -7.14 -8.79
CA GLN A 658 7.60 -5.87 -8.08
C GLN A 658 8.86 -5.14 -8.53
N ALA A 659 8.72 -3.84 -8.79
CA ALA A 659 9.81 -2.92 -9.03
C ALA A 659 10.09 -2.08 -7.77
N ALA A 660 11.37 -1.85 -7.49
CA ALA A 660 11.85 -1.03 -6.39
C ALA A 660 12.78 0.06 -6.90
N PHE A 661 12.52 1.30 -6.48
CA PHE A 661 13.35 2.46 -6.76
C PHE A 661 13.79 3.08 -5.44
N ILE A 662 15.09 3.26 -5.25
CA ILE A 662 15.63 4.09 -4.20
C ILE A 662 15.86 5.47 -4.78
N LEU A 663 15.26 6.46 -4.14
CA LEU A 663 15.52 7.85 -4.43
C LEU A 663 16.30 8.47 -3.27
N SER A 664 17.33 9.26 -3.59
CA SER A 664 18.22 9.88 -2.61
C SER A 664 18.36 11.37 -2.83
N VAL A 665 18.64 12.09 -1.75
CA VAL A 665 19.12 13.48 -1.78
C VAL A 665 20.63 13.48 -1.54
N PRO A 666 21.45 14.03 -2.45
CA PRO A 666 22.90 14.17 -2.22
C PRO A 666 23.22 15.18 -1.11
N LYS A 667 24.21 14.89 -0.26
CA LYS A 667 24.72 15.81 0.80
C LYS A 667 25.32 17.09 0.22
N ARG A 668 25.90 17.01 -0.98
CA ARG A 668 26.45 18.16 -1.70
C ARG A 668 25.54 18.45 -2.87
N LYS A 669 24.96 19.65 -2.86
CA LYS A 669 24.11 20.14 -3.96
C LYS A 669 24.99 20.28 -5.21
N MET A 670 24.84 19.37 -6.16
CA MET A 670 25.51 19.52 -7.46
C MET A 670 24.77 20.60 -8.25
N MET A 671 25.52 21.54 -8.84
CA MET A 671 24.95 22.51 -9.78
C MET A 671 24.56 21.76 -11.07
N ASP A 672 23.31 21.92 -11.51
CA ASP A 672 22.71 21.34 -12.74
C ASP A 672 22.44 19.82 -12.79
N GLU A 673 21.82 19.24 -11.77
CA GLU A 673 21.30 17.85 -11.86
C GLU A 673 19.86 17.80 -12.43
N THR A 674 19.76 17.88 -13.75
CA THR A 674 18.59 17.33 -14.46
C THR A 674 18.75 15.82 -14.56
N GLN A 675 17.76 15.09 -14.05
CA GLN A 675 17.68 13.64 -14.21
C GLN A 675 16.51 13.32 -15.14
N GLU A 676 16.78 12.51 -16.15
CA GLU A 676 15.76 12.06 -17.10
C GLU A 676 15.64 10.54 -17.07
N THR A 677 14.41 10.04 -17.20
CA THR A 677 14.13 8.61 -17.32
C THR A 677 13.60 8.30 -18.70
N LEU A 678 14.27 7.38 -19.40
CA LEU A 678 13.80 6.85 -20.68
C LEU A 678 13.35 5.40 -20.50
N ARG A 679 12.20 5.06 -21.07
CA ARG A 679 11.67 3.69 -21.09
C ARG A 679 11.64 3.16 -22.52
N THR A 680 12.37 2.08 -22.80
CA THR A 680 12.46 1.48 -24.15
C THR A 680 12.36 -0.04 -24.10
N SER A 681 11.74 -0.67 -25.10
CA SER A 681 11.69 -2.14 -25.21
C SER A 681 13.03 -2.77 -25.60
N ALA A 682 13.82 -2.05 -26.39
CA ALA A 682 15.19 -2.43 -26.74
C ALA A 682 16.22 -1.63 -25.93
N PHE A 683 17.45 -2.14 -25.87
CA PHE A 683 18.56 -1.37 -25.31
C PHE A 683 18.67 -0.03 -26.04
N PRO A 684 18.79 1.12 -25.35
CA PRO A 684 18.66 2.45 -25.95
C PRO A 684 19.92 2.89 -26.71
N SER A 685 20.39 2.07 -27.64
CA SER A 685 21.60 2.31 -28.44
C SER A 685 21.53 3.59 -29.30
N THR A 686 20.32 3.96 -29.74
CA THR A 686 20.05 5.16 -30.54
C THR A 686 20.06 6.45 -29.72
N HIS A 687 19.72 6.39 -28.43
CA HIS A 687 19.72 7.56 -27.54
C HIS A 687 21.12 7.81 -26.94
N VAL A 688 21.97 6.78 -26.91
CA VAL A 688 23.39 6.89 -26.57
C VAL A 688 24.21 7.42 -27.76
N LYS A 689 23.71 7.31 -29.01
CA LYS A 689 24.35 7.84 -30.22
C LYS A 689 23.51 8.92 -30.88
N THR A 690 23.81 10.18 -30.58
CA THR A 690 23.45 11.31 -31.46
C THR A 690 24.68 12.17 -31.77
N SER A 691 25.54 11.63 -32.64
CA SER A 691 26.17 12.41 -33.71
C SER A 691 26.01 11.60 -34.99
N ARG A 692 25.26 12.16 -35.95
CA ARG A 692 24.72 11.49 -37.14
C ARG A 692 25.80 10.89 -38.05
N GLY A 693 25.45 9.76 -38.68
CA GLY A 693 25.92 9.30 -39.99
C GLY A 693 27.41 9.00 -40.15
N LEU A 694 27.77 7.70 -40.17
CA LEU A 694 28.71 7.06 -41.10
C LEU A 694 28.98 5.60 -40.68
N THR A 695 29.39 4.80 -41.66
CA THR A 695 29.35 3.33 -41.77
C THR A 695 30.24 2.54 -40.80
N SER A 696 29.93 1.24 -40.76
CA SER A 696 30.65 0.09 -40.20
C SER A 696 32.16 0.28 -40.14
N ASP A 697 32.71 -0.08 -38.98
CA ASP A 697 34.15 -0.22 -38.69
C ASP A 697 34.93 1.09 -38.49
N GLN A 698 35.37 1.26 -37.24
CA GLN A 698 36.24 2.30 -36.72
C GLN A 698 35.70 3.75 -36.77
N LYS A 699 35.06 4.22 -35.68
CA LYS A 699 35.08 5.68 -35.37
C LYS A 699 35.32 5.97 -33.90
N LYS A 700 36.47 6.61 -33.68
CA LYS A 700 36.91 7.32 -32.48
C LYS A 700 35.95 8.48 -32.15
N ILE A 701 35.97 8.83 -30.87
CA ILE A 701 35.11 9.74 -30.12
C ILE A 701 35.26 11.20 -30.55
N GLN A 702 34.14 11.89 -30.81
CA GLN A 702 33.93 13.27 -30.37
C GLN A 702 32.41 13.58 -30.39
N ALA A 703 31.80 13.69 -29.21
CA ALA A 703 30.39 14.02 -29.06
C ALA A 703 30.23 15.53 -28.89
N SER A 704 29.72 16.21 -29.92
CA SER A 704 29.18 17.57 -29.85
C SER A 704 27.67 17.49 -29.68
N HIS A 705 27.23 17.27 -28.44
CA HIS A 705 25.99 17.73 -27.79
C HIS A 705 25.94 17.03 -26.41
N THR A 706 25.93 17.85 -25.38
CA THR A 706 26.25 17.55 -23.98
C THR A 706 25.21 16.68 -23.27
N PHE A 707 25.41 15.36 -23.23
CA PHE A 707 24.83 14.47 -22.22
C PHE A 707 25.93 13.64 -21.58
N HIS A 708 25.86 13.46 -20.26
CA HIS A 708 27.03 13.27 -19.44
C HIS A 708 26.77 12.30 -18.28
N SER A 709 27.15 11.03 -18.43
CA SER A 709 26.89 9.90 -17.51
C SER A 709 25.49 9.28 -17.65
N VAL A 710 25.44 8.20 -18.44
CA VAL A 710 24.27 7.32 -18.54
C VAL A 710 24.41 6.19 -17.54
N THR A 711 23.40 6.00 -16.69
CA THR A 711 23.24 4.76 -15.92
C THR A 711 22.09 3.98 -16.54
N ILE A 712 22.42 2.90 -17.24
CA ILE A 712 21.43 2.05 -17.93
C ILE A 712 21.08 0.89 -17.02
N TRP A 713 19.79 0.72 -16.80
CA TRP A 713 19.25 -0.41 -16.06
C TRP A 713 18.26 -1.17 -16.95
N HIS A 714 18.35 -2.50 -16.97
CA HIS A 714 17.29 -3.31 -17.53
C HIS A 714 16.31 -3.68 -16.42
N PHE A 715 15.01 -3.58 -16.68
CA PHE A 715 14.02 -4.21 -15.82
C PHE A 715 13.02 -5.01 -16.65
N LEU A 716 12.59 -6.10 -16.04
CA LEU A 716 11.28 -6.67 -16.33
C LEU A 716 10.27 -5.79 -15.55
N VAL A 717 9.53 -4.94 -16.24
CA VAL A 717 8.24 -4.46 -15.72
C VAL A 717 7.20 -5.20 -16.52
N GLU A 718 6.78 -6.37 -16.04
CA GLU A 718 5.62 -7.03 -16.63
C GLU A 718 4.39 -6.20 -16.30
N GLU A 719 3.90 -5.46 -17.30
CA GLU A 719 2.50 -5.07 -17.26
C GLU A 719 1.70 -6.36 -17.41
N VAL A 720 0.99 -6.77 -16.36
CA VAL A 720 0.22 -8.01 -16.35
C VAL A 720 -0.88 -7.93 -17.42
N LYS A 721 -0.61 -8.40 -18.64
CA LYS A 721 -1.67 -9.02 -19.44
C LYS A 721 -1.82 -10.42 -18.91
N ASN A 722 -2.97 -10.63 -18.29
CA ASN A 722 -3.41 -11.91 -17.80
C ASN A 722 -3.03 -13.08 -18.71
N THR A 723 -2.51 -14.12 -18.07
CA THR A 723 -2.78 -15.53 -18.38
C THR A 723 -4.31 -15.78 -18.29
N LEU A 724 -5.08 -15.25 -19.24
CA LEU A 724 -6.56 -15.24 -19.27
C LEU A 724 -7.15 -16.25 -20.27
N GLU A 725 -6.44 -17.34 -20.57
CA GLU A 725 -7.06 -18.51 -21.22
C GLU A 725 -7.32 -19.68 -20.27
N ILE A 726 -6.54 -19.80 -19.18
CA ILE A 726 -6.68 -20.91 -18.24
C ILE A 726 -7.62 -20.56 -17.08
N SER A 727 -7.50 -19.37 -16.47
CA SER A 727 -8.32 -18.98 -15.30
C SER A 727 -9.77 -18.65 -15.65
N THR A 728 -10.05 -18.17 -16.86
CA THR A 728 -11.41 -17.89 -17.36
C THR A 728 -12.21 -19.18 -17.55
N ARG A 729 -11.56 -20.26 -17.97
CA ARG A 729 -12.18 -21.59 -18.04
C ARG A 729 -12.52 -22.11 -16.66
N GLU A 730 -11.62 -21.98 -15.68
CA GLU A 730 -11.87 -22.41 -14.30
C GLU A 730 -12.94 -21.57 -13.59
N LEU A 731 -12.96 -20.25 -13.79
CA LEU A 731 -13.98 -19.38 -13.19
C LEU A 731 -15.36 -19.60 -13.82
N ILE A 732 -15.43 -19.82 -15.15
CA ILE A 732 -16.67 -20.18 -15.84
C ILE A 732 -17.15 -21.57 -15.42
N CYS A 733 -16.25 -22.55 -15.23
CA CYS A 733 -16.59 -23.86 -14.69
C CYS A 733 -17.13 -23.76 -13.25
N SER A 734 -16.44 -23.04 -12.36
CA SER A 734 -16.87 -22.85 -10.97
C SER A 734 -18.21 -22.11 -10.85
N LEU A 735 -18.46 -21.10 -11.71
CA LEU A 735 -19.75 -20.39 -11.74
C LEU A 735 -20.87 -21.26 -12.34
N LYS A 736 -20.58 -22.10 -13.33
CA LYS A 736 -21.55 -23.06 -13.90
C LYS A 736 -21.90 -24.16 -12.89
N GLU A 737 -20.92 -24.68 -12.16
CA GLU A 737 -21.12 -25.67 -11.10
C GLU A 737 -21.98 -25.11 -9.96
N SER A 738 -21.66 -23.92 -9.45
CA SER A 738 -22.47 -23.25 -8.41
C SER A 738 -23.92 -22.99 -8.86
N SER A 739 -24.12 -22.61 -10.14
CA SER A 739 -25.45 -22.43 -10.73
C SER A 739 -26.23 -23.75 -10.86
N LEU A 740 -25.56 -24.85 -11.24
CA LEU A 740 -26.16 -26.18 -11.31
C LEU A 740 -26.52 -26.72 -9.91
N GLU A 741 -25.65 -26.52 -8.92
CA GLU A 741 -25.86 -26.88 -7.51
C GLU A 741 -27.13 -26.20 -6.96
N SER A 742 -27.27 -24.89 -7.23
CA SER A 742 -28.41 -24.08 -6.81
C SER A 742 -29.72 -24.50 -7.50
N LYS A 743 -29.66 -24.83 -8.81
CA LYS A 743 -30.81 -25.40 -9.56
C LYS A 743 -31.20 -26.78 -9.04
N LYS A 744 -30.25 -27.66 -8.70
CA LYS A 744 -30.51 -28.97 -8.08
C LYS A 744 -31.17 -28.82 -6.71
N ARG A 745 -30.68 -27.93 -5.84
CA ARG A 745 -31.29 -27.63 -4.53
C ARG A 745 -32.73 -27.11 -4.65
N ARG A 746 -33.00 -26.22 -5.62
CA ARG A 746 -34.37 -25.73 -5.91
C ARG A 746 -35.31 -26.83 -6.39
N ARG A 747 -34.86 -27.74 -7.27
CA ARG A 747 -35.64 -28.91 -7.71
C ARG A 747 -35.95 -29.89 -6.57
N LYS A 748 -34.96 -30.16 -5.69
CA LYS A 748 -35.14 -31.01 -4.49
C LYS A 748 -36.17 -30.43 -3.51
N LYS A 749 -36.15 -29.11 -3.26
CA LYS A 749 -37.19 -28.40 -2.48
C LYS A 749 -38.58 -28.48 -3.13
N LYS A 750 -38.68 -28.35 -4.46
CA LYS A 750 -39.96 -28.45 -5.20
C LYS A 750 -40.55 -29.86 -5.14
N LYS A 751 -39.70 -30.91 -5.20
CA LYS A 751 -40.10 -32.31 -5.05
C LYS A 751 -40.60 -32.63 -3.63
N LYS A 752 -39.86 -32.22 -2.59
CA LYS A 752 -40.30 -32.35 -1.18
C LYS A 752 -41.64 -31.65 -0.92
N ARG A 753 -41.89 -30.47 -1.51
CA ARG A 753 -43.21 -29.79 -1.43
C ARG A 753 -44.34 -30.55 -2.13
N ARG A 754 -44.07 -31.20 -3.27
CA ARG A 754 -45.07 -32.05 -3.97
C ARG A 754 -45.38 -33.34 -3.20
N GLU A 755 -44.37 -33.96 -2.59
CA GLU A 755 -44.56 -35.15 -1.75
C GLU A 755 -45.31 -34.84 -0.46
N LYS A 756 -45.03 -33.68 0.17
CA LYS A 756 -45.80 -33.21 1.33
C LYS A 756 -47.28 -32.99 0.97
N LYS A 757 -47.57 -32.32 -0.16
CA LYS A 757 -48.95 -32.19 -0.68
C LYS A 757 -49.63 -33.55 -0.99
N LYS A 758 -48.89 -34.55 -1.49
CA LYS A 758 -49.42 -35.90 -1.74
C LYS A 758 -49.71 -36.67 -0.45
N LYS A 759 -48.91 -36.47 0.61
CA LYS A 759 -49.15 -37.05 1.94
C LYS A 759 -50.35 -36.39 2.62
N ASP A 760 -50.46 -35.06 2.53
CA ASP A 760 -51.61 -34.32 3.05
C ASP A 760 -52.91 -34.74 2.33
N TRP A 761 -52.85 -35.03 1.02
CA TRP A 761 -53.99 -35.54 0.25
C TRP A 761 -54.38 -36.99 0.61
N ARG A 762 -53.42 -37.84 0.99
CA ARG A 762 -53.69 -39.22 1.44
C ARG A 762 -54.15 -39.30 2.90
N GLY A 763 -53.89 -38.28 3.71
CA GLY A 763 -54.34 -38.20 5.11
C GLY A 763 -55.81 -37.81 5.28
N GLN A 764 -56.51 -37.41 4.21
CA GLN A 764 -57.89 -36.93 4.28
C GLN A 764 -58.98 -37.97 3.93
N HIS A 765 -58.65 -39.24 3.68
CA HIS A 765 -59.67 -40.27 3.42
C HIS A 765 -59.39 -41.59 4.17
N PRO A 766 -60.27 -42.03 5.10
CA PRO A 766 -60.15 -43.33 5.76
C PRO A 766 -60.74 -44.47 4.89
N PRO A 767 -60.36 -45.75 5.12
CA PRO A 767 -60.78 -46.85 4.26
C PRO A 767 -62.18 -47.36 4.66
N GLY A 768 -63.18 -47.11 3.80
CA GLY A 768 -64.56 -47.55 3.99
C GLY A 768 -65.04 -48.52 2.92
N ARG A 769 -65.18 -49.79 3.32
CA ARG A 769 -66.13 -50.84 2.86
C ARG A 769 -66.28 -51.14 1.35
N ARG A 770 -65.90 -52.38 1.01
CA ARG A 770 -66.40 -53.16 -0.13
C ARG A 770 -67.95 -53.18 -0.14
N ARG A 771 -68.57 -52.78 -1.26
CA ARG A 771 -69.86 -53.33 -1.72
C ARG A 771 -69.76 -53.71 -3.19
N ARG A 772 -69.95 -55.00 -3.46
CA ARG A 772 -70.30 -55.56 -4.77
C ARG A 772 -71.68 -55.04 -5.17
N ARG A 773 -71.87 -54.60 -6.41
CA ARG A 773 -72.82 -55.14 -7.41
C ARG A 773 -73.12 -54.14 -8.54
N ARG A 774 -72.94 -54.67 -9.76
CA ARG A 774 -73.85 -54.65 -10.93
C ARG A 774 -74.04 -53.36 -11.76
N ILE A 775 -73.70 -53.57 -13.04
CA ILE A 775 -74.50 -53.38 -14.26
C ILE A 775 -74.47 -52.00 -14.93
N ALA A 776 -73.92 -52.05 -16.15
CA ALA A 776 -74.26 -51.38 -17.42
C ALA A 776 -75.24 -50.20 -17.44
N GLY A 777 -74.97 -49.27 -18.36
CA GLY A 777 -76.01 -48.52 -19.07
C GLY A 777 -75.68 -47.06 -19.33
N GLN A 778 -75.24 -46.78 -20.57
CA GLN A 778 -75.53 -45.60 -21.41
C GLN A 778 -76.02 -44.30 -20.73
N ARG A 779 -75.28 -43.21 -20.97
CA ARG A 779 -75.67 -42.15 -21.92
C ARG A 779 -74.48 -41.30 -22.30
#